data_AF-A0A6H9Z9H8-F1
#
_entry.id   AF-A0A6H9Z9H8-F1
#
_cell.length_a   1.000
_cell.length_b   1.000
_cell.length_c   1.000
_cell.angle_alpha   90.00
_cell.angle_beta   90.00
_cell.angle_gamma   90.00
#
_symmetry.space_group_name_H-M   'P 1'
#
loop_
_entity.id
_entity.type
_entity.pdbx_description
1 polymer ?
#
loop_
_entity_poly.entity_id
_entity_poly.type
_entity_poly.pdbx_seq_one_letter_code
_entity_poly.pdbx_strand_id
1 'polypeptide(L)'
;MVLHTGRDVACFTDPGTRMLLAGGGLTTPVLEALLGTRLQVRVLRQDLVPVTDVPGEVAALLGLGGGGEALVRRSCLVDPELSPVSLNQVIAATSAAGGRLYDDITSLDTPIGYSLIGRHLPQRREILHVGRSTWWHGGVARPCAVKAYVMLIDDEPWCYIRECYNPRHVPSAVTTVPVPPAREWIDTGADARRRPERNGSAASAGPAPVPTDTGRVAAHQPPWPDHAQVEASLGRLRELPPLVSPDECRTLTTELARTVTGDAFVLQLGDCAETFAGCTPGRIQARQALLTVGAAILGFGTGRPVVALGRIAGQYAKPRSRPTEPDAGASSGAEILSAYFHASATLNYLRAHPNPSSRAIEEITETSVRALRQNGGLPARPSGEYEPGTATDLIGEIGHLLAAALEAPPRSRCLHTLVPSIYTSHEALILPYEEALTRRTAAGDWWDSSAHLLWLGHRTRDVRQAHVAFAARIRNPIAVKLGPSACPEEVAALCSMLNPHKIPGRLTLITRLGAARVGELLPPLVQAAATVPVTWVCDPMHGNTRTTEEGRKFRRLEDITEEIRAFFRVHRDLGTVAGGVHLEAAGEDVTECTGGWRRISENGLGANYQTLCDPRLNPAQTLECLIVVLHELREQAMARKDDGEGRALRINTNGWPTPNDH
;
A
#
# COMPACT_ATOMS: atom_id res chain seq x y z
N MET A 1 30.27 24.66 -22.77
CA MET A 1 31.24 23.53 -22.77
C MET A 1 31.17 22.85 -24.13
N VAL A 2 32.26 22.27 -24.65
CA VAL A 2 32.31 21.80 -26.07
C VAL A 2 31.40 20.59 -26.29
N LEU A 3 30.50 20.68 -27.28
CA LEU A 3 29.64 19.58 -27.71
C LEU A 3 30.47 18.47 -28.38
N HIS A 4 30.30 17.20 -27.94
CA HIS A 4 30.93 16.01 -28.54
C HIS A 4 29.94 14.90 -28.93
N THR A 5 28.65 15.26 -29.04
CA THR A 5 27.50 14.37 -29.29
C THR A 5 27.71 13.35 -30.42
N GLY A 6 28.41 13.70 -31.50
CA GLY A 6 28.64 12.78 -32.62
C GLY A 6 29.63 11.63 -32.34
N ARG A 7 30.71 11.87 -31.57
CA ARG A 7 31.70 10.82 -31.24
C ARG A 7 31.23 9.96 -30.08
N ASP A 8 30.53 10.56 -29.11
CA ASP A 8 30.09 9.88 -27.90
C ASP A 8 28.95 8.88 -28.16
N VAL A 9 28.09 9.10 -29.16
CA VAL A 9 27.10 8.09 -29.59
C VAL A 9 27.76 6.95 -30.38
N ALA A 10 28.76 7.25 -31.21
CA ALA A 10 29.39 6.28 -32.11
C ALA A 10 30.12 5.14 -31.36
N CYS A 11 30.48 5.33 -30.09
CA CYS A 11 31.13 4.27 -29.29
C CYS A 11 30.16 3.17 -28.84
N PHE A 12 28.84 3.42 -28.79
CA PHE A 12 27.84 2.40 -28.40
C PHE A 12 27.72 1.32 -29.46
N THR A 13 27.80 0.06 -29.06
CA THR A 13 27.78 -1.09 -29.99
C THR A 13 26.39 -1.37 -30.55
N ASP A 14 25.34 -1.10 -29.77
CA ASP A 14 23.96 -1.39 -30.16
C ASP A 14 23.34 -0.31 -31.08
N PRO A 15 22.76 -0.68 -32.25
CA PRO A 15 22.13 0.29 -33.17
C PRO A 15 20.91 1.02 -32.58
N GLY A 16 20.07 0.34 -31.78
CA GLY A 16 18.88 0.93 -31.19
C GLY A 16 19.23 2.02 -30.18
N THR A 17 20.22 1.75 -29.33
CA THR A 17 20.83 2.69 -28.40
C THR A 17 21.44 3.88 -29.13
N ARG A 18 22.16 3.67 -30.24
CA ARG A 18 22.67 4.79 -31.06
C ARG A 18 21.55 5.66 -31.63
N MET A 19 20.49 5.06 -32.15
CA MET A 19 19.32 5.78 -32.68
C MET A 19 18.62 6.61 -31.58
N LEU A 20 18.39 5.99 -30.41
CA LEU A 20 17.77 6.64 -29.26
C LEU A 20 18.58 7.83 -28.73
N LEU A 21 19.91 7.67 -28.61
CA LEU A 21 20.81 8.71 -28.12
C LEU A 21 20.99 9.86 -29.13
N ALA A 22 21.08 9.56 -30.43
CA ALA A 22 21.25 10.58 -31.48
C ALA A 22 19.95 11.35 -31.83
N GLY A 23 18.77 10.74 -31.64
CA GLY A 23 17.51 11.31 -32.09
C GLY A 23 17.07 12.56 -31.31
N GLY A 24 16.85 13.68 -31.99
CA GLY A 24 16.19 14.88 -31.42
C GLY A 24 14.65 14.75 -31.28
N GLY A 25 14.09 13.61 -31.70
CA GLY A 25 12.66 13.30 -31.62
C GLY A 25 12.17 12.94 -30.22
N LEU A 26 10.95 12.40 -30.15
CA LEU A 26 10.31 11.99 -28.91
C LEU A 26 10.90 10.68 -28.39
N THR A 27 11.45 10.66 -27.17
CA THR A 27 12.04 9.45 -26.58
C THR A 27 11.00 8.33 -26.40
N THR A 28 9.81 8.61 -25.87
CA THR A 28 8.81 7.57 -25.54
C THR A 28 8.37 6.74 -26.75
N PRO A 29 7.92 7.33 -27.89
CA PRO A 29 7.56 6.54 -29.07
C PRO A 29 8.73 5.77 -29.69
N VAL A 30 9.97 6.26 -29.55
CA VAL A 30 11.16 5.53 -30.02
C VAL A 30 11.43 4.31 -29.14
N LEU A 31 11.29 4.43 -27.81
CA LEU A 31 11.38 3.29 -26.90
C LEU A 31 10.24 2.27 -27.13
N GLU A 32 9.01 2.74 -27.34
CA GLU A 32 7.86 1.89 -27.65
C GLU A 32 8.05 1.13 -28.98
N ALA A 33 8.62 1.78 -30.00
CA ALA A 33 8.96 1.14 -31.27
C ALA A 33 10.13 0.15 -31.15
N LEU A 34 11.11 0.42 -30.28
CA LEU A 34 12.23 -0.49 -30.01
C LEU A 34 11.81 -1.74 -29.22
N LEU A 35 10.86 -1.60 -28.30
CA LEU A 35 10.39 -2.67 -27.42
C LEU A 35 9.14 -3.39 -27.94
N GLY A 36 8.49 -2.88 -28.99
CA GLY A 36 7.27 -3.45 -29.55
C GLY A 36 6.05 -3.35 -28.63
N THR A 37 6.09 -2.47 -27.62
CA THR A 37 5.08 -2.38 -26.56
C THR A 37 4.82 -0.93 -26.13
N ARG A 38 3.64 -0.65 -25.56
CA ARG A 38 3.33 0.69 -25.04
C ARG A 38 3.91 0.90 -23.65
N LEU A 39 4.46 2.08 -23.43
CA LEU A 39 5.06 2.46 -22.15
C LEU A 39 4.13 3.37 -21.35
N GLN A 40 4.10 3.15 -20.05
CA GLN A 40 3.36 4.01 -19.12
C GLN A 40 4.36 4.86 -18.33
N VAL A 41 4.01 6.11 -18.03
CA VAL A 41 4.78 6.88 -17.04
C VAL A 41 4.33 6.53 -15.63
N ARG A 42 5.29 6.53 -14.71
CA ARG A 42 5.09 6.54 -13.27
C ARG A 42 5.89 7.70 -12.70
N VAL A 43 5.22 8.72 -12.18
CA VAL A 43 5.93 9.83 -11.53
C VAL A 43 6.35 9.39 -10.14
N LEU A 44 7.66 9.34 -9.93
CA LEU A 44 8.30 8.83 -8.73
C LEU A 44 8.32 9.90 -7.63
N ARG A 45 8.60 11.14 -8.02
CA ARG A 45 8.78 12.29 -7.14
C ARG A 45 8.58 13.58 -7.93
N GLN A 46 8.05 14.63 -7.32
CA GLN A 46 7.85 15.92 -7.97
C GLN A 46 7.82 17.03 -6.94
N ASP A 47 8.84 17.87 -6.98
CA ASP A 47 9.14 18.83 -5.93
C ASP A 47 9.12 20.24 -6.50
N LEU A 48 8.73 21.20 -5.66
CA LEU A 48 9.20 22.58 -5.82
C LEU A 48 10.40 22.74 -4.90
N VAL A 49 11.58 22.98 -5.50
CA VAL A 49 12.84 23.21 -4.78
C VAL A 49 13.30 24.65 -5.00
N PRO A 50 13.99 25.29 -4.05
CA PRO A 50 14.70 26.54 -4.30
C PRO A 50 15.59 26.44 -5.54
N VAL A 51 15.69 27.50 -6.35
CA VAL A 51 16.59 27.51 -7.53
C VAL A 51 18.06 27.30 -7.11
N THR A 52 18.44 27.66 -5.89
CA THR A 52 19.77 27.41 -5.30
C THR A 52 20.14 25.92 -5.22
N ASP A 53 19.15 25.04 -5.23
CA ASP A 53 19.32 23.59 -5.08
C ASP A 53 19.37 22.89 -6.46
N VAL A 54 19.19 23.65 -7.55
CA VAL A 54 19.35 23.21 -8.94
C VAL A 54 20.82 23.38 -9.36
N PRO A 55 21.43 22.42 -10.08
CA PRO A 55 22.79 22.59 -10.61
C PRO A 55 22.91 23.87 -11.43
N GLY A 56 23.90 24.72 -11.11
CA GLY A 56 24.02 26.08 -11.66
C GLY A 56 24.05 26.14 -13.19
N GLU A 57 24.61 25.12 -13.86
CA GLU A 57 24.57 25.00 -15.32
C GLU A 57 23.14 24.81 -15.86
N VAL A 58 22.32 23.98 -15.18
CA VAL A 58 20.91 23.75 -15.54
C VAL A 58 20.06 24.97 -15.21
N ALA A 59 20.34 25.64 -14.09
CA ALA A 59 19.68 26.90 -13.73
C ALA A 59 19.95 27.99 -14.78
N ALA A 60 21.19 28.14 -15.24
CA ALA A 60 21.56 29.08 -16.30
C ALA A 60 20.91 28.72 -17.65
N LEU A 61 20.89 27.43 -18.03
CA LEU A 61 20.25 26.95 -19.26
C LEU A 61 18.73 27.20 -19.30
N LEU A 62 18.08 27.22 -18.14
CA LEU A 62 16.62 27.43 -18.00
C LEU A 62 16.26 28.87 -17.59
N GLY A 63 17.22 29.80 -17.60
CA GLY A 63 16.97 31.21 -17.22
C GLY A 63 16.52 31.40 -15.76
N LEU A 64 16.81 30.45 -14.88
CA LEU A 64 16.36 30.49 -13.48
C LEU A 64 17.19 31.51 -12.69
N GLY A 65 16.58 32.64 -12.33
CA GLY A 65 17.18 33.61 -11.42
C GLY A 65 17.37 33.04 -10.01
N GLY A 66 18.38 33.53 -9.28
CA GLY A 66 18.74 33.02 -7.94
C GLY A 66 17.69 33.20 -6.83
N GLY A 67 16.53 33.78 -7.13
CA GLY A 67 15.35 33.81 -6.27
C GLY A 67 14.15 33.19 -6.99
N GLY A 68 13.58 32.14 -6.40
CA GLY A 68 12.42 31.42 -6.94
C GLY A 68 12.44 29.92 -6.58
N GLU A 69 11.41 29.21 -7.03
CA GLU A 69 11.36 27.74 -6.99
C GLU A 69 11.44 27.15 -8.41
N ALA A 70 12.05 25.98 -8.54
CA ALA A 70 12.07 25.16 -9.74
C ALA A 70 11.29 23.87 -9.51
N LEU A 71 10.59 23.41 -10.55
CA LEU A 71 9.98 22.09 -10.56
C LEU A 71 11.06 21.03 -10.81
N VAL A 72 11.24 20.08 -9.90
CA VAL A 72 12.09 18.89 -10.11
C VAL A 72 11.20 17.65 -10.07
N ARG A 73 10.97 17.03 -11.22
CA ARG A 73 10.20 15.79 -11.38
C ARG A 73 11.14 14.62 -11.66
N ARG A 74 11.04 13.54 -10.88
CA ARG A 74 11.61 12.23 -11.21
C ARG A 74 10.48 11.33 -11.65
N SER A 75 10.64 10.64 -12.77
CA SER A 75 9.66 9.72 -13.34
C SER A 75 10.34 8.48 -13.88
N CYS A 76 9.58 7.42 -14.07
CA CYS A 76 9.99 6.19 -14.72
C CYS A 76 9.07 5.94 -15.92
N LEU A 77 9.61 5.46 -17.04
CA LEU A 77 8.81 4.76 -18.05
C LEU A 77 8.88 3.27 -17.75
N VAL A 78 7.73 2.60 -17.77
CA VAL A 78 7.59 1.16 -17.50
C VAL A 78 6.84 0.47 -18.64
N ASP A 79 7.20 -0.79 -18.93
CA ASP A 79 6.48 -1.67 -19.86
C ASP A 79 5.18 -2.23 -19.24
N PRO A 80 4.33 -3.00 -19.95
CA PRO A 80 3.10 -3.58 -19.39
C PRO A 80 3.34 -4.53 -18.21
N GLU A 81 4.50 -5.17 -18.16
CA GLU A 81 4.99 -6.03 -17.07
C GLU A 81 5.47 -5.21 -15.86
N LEU A 82 5.51 -3.89 -16.01
CA LEU A 82 6.01 -2.86 -15.10
C LEU A 82 7.50 -2.95 -14.75
N SER A 83 8.31 -3.51 -15.64
CA SER A 83 9.76 -3.35 -15.60
C SER A 83 10.13 -1.92 -16.01
N PRO A 84 10.98 -1.21 -15.24
CA PRO A 84 11.50 0.09 -15.64
C PRO A 84 12.30 0.02 -16.94
N VAL A 85 11.88 0.81 -17.92
CA VAL A 85 12.57 1.05 -19.19
C VAL A 85 13.49 2.26 -19.09
N SER A 86 13.06 3.33 -18.41
CA SER A 86 13.90 4.51 -18.17
C SER A 86 13.62 5.18 -16.82
N LEU A 87 14.61 5.91 -16.32
CA LEU A 87 14.50 6.83 -15.19
C LEU A 87 14.81 8.24 -15.68
N ASN A 88 13.82 9.13 -15.61
CA ASN A 88 13.86 10.46 -16.19
C ASN A 88 13.79 11.52 -15.08
N GLN A 89 14.81 12.35 -14.96
CA GLN A 89 14.81 13.56 -14.15
C GLN A 89 14.49 14.75 -15.06
N VAL A 90 13.50 15.54 -14.68
CA VAL A 90 13.04 16.74 -15.39
C VAL A 90 13.18 17.92 -14.43
N ILE A 91 13.73 19.02 -14.92
CA ILE A 91 13.89 20.28 -14.18
C ILE A 91 13.28 21.40 -15.03
N ALA A 92 12.39 22.22 -14.46
CA ALA A 92 11.69 23.30 -15.18
C ALA A 92 11.45 24.53 -14.29
N ALA A 93 11.30 25.70 -14.92
CA ALA A 93 10.94 26.92 -14.22
C ALA A 93 9.48 26.88 -13.74
N THR A 94 9.21 27.41 -12.54
CA THR A 94 7.82 27.64 -12.11
C THR A 94 7.18 28.84 -12.83
N SER A 95 7.95 29.88 -13.13
CA SER A 95 7.50 31.10 -13.79
C SER A 95 7.22 30.94 -15.29
N ALA A 96 8.05 30.17 -16.02
CA ALA A 96 7.79 29.81 -17.43
C ALA A 96 6.63 28.81 -17.59
N ALA A 97 5.98 28.42 -16.48
CA ALA A 97 4.85 27.50 -16.43
C ALA A 97 3.59 28.16 -15.85
N GLY A 98 3.43 29.48 -16.00
CA GLY A 98 2.21 30.23 -15.61
C GLY A 98 0.96 29.94 -16.45
N GLY A 99 0.70 28.69 -16.84
CA GLY A 99 -0.41 28.31 -17.71
C GLY A 99 -0.48 26.81 -18.01
N ARG A 100 -1.34 26.41 -18.96
CA ARG A 100 -1.71 25.01 -19.26
C ARG A 100 -0.55 24.03 -19.53
N LEU A 101 0.68 24.51 -19.77
CA LEU A 101 1.88 23.67 -19.92
C LEU A 101 2.35 23.08 -18.57
N TYR A 102 2.06 23.73 -17.45
CA TYR A 102 2.35 23.19 -16.12
C TYR A 102 1.65 21.85 -15.89
N ASP A 103 0.40 21.73 -16.35
CA ASP A 103 -0.38 20.49 -16.22
C ASP A 103 0.26 19.33 -17.03
N ASP A 104 0.88 19.62 -18.17
CA ASP A 104 1.55 18.60 -19.01
C ASP A 104 2.84 18.09 -18.36
N ILE A 105 3.64 18.99 -17.78
CA ILE A 105 4.90 18.63 -17.11
C ILE A 105 4.67 18.07 -15.71
N THR A 106 3.51 18.31 -15.10
CA THR A 106 3.11 17.77 -13.78
C THR A 106 2.14 16.59 -13.82
N SER A 107 1.66 16.18 -15.01
CA SER A 107 0.80 15.01 -15.20
C SER A 107 1.44 13.74 -14.59
N LEU A 108 0.62 12.99 -13.85
CA LEU A 108 1.04 11.77 -13.12
C LEU A 108 0.99 10.51 -13.99
N ASP A 109 0.20 10.53 -15.05
CA ASP A 109 -0.25 9.39 -15.86
C ASP A 109 0.14 9.48 -17.34
N THR A 110 0.41 10.68 -17.85
CA THR A 110 0.70 10.94 -19.27
C THR A 110 2.18 11.33 -19.45
N PRO A 111 2.94 10.63 -20.31
CA PRO A 111 4.31 11.04 -20.64
C PRO A 111 4.32 12.41 -21.31
N ILE A 112 5.24 13.30 -20.90
CA ILE A 112 5.33 14.71 -21.38
C ILE A 112 5.27 14.79 -22.92
N GLY A 113 5.98 13.90 -23.61
CA GLY A 113 5.97 13.85 -25.07
C GLY A 113 4.57 13.65 -25.68
N TYR A 114 3.73 12.82 -25.07
CA TYR A 114 2.35 12.58 -25.51
C TYR A 114 1.42 13.76 -25.23
N SER A 115 1.55 14.39 -24.05
CA SER A 115 0.79 15.60 -23.72
C SER A 115 1.06 16.73 -24.73
N LEU A 116 2.31 16.89 -25.15
CA LEU A 116 2.70 17.87 -26.17
C LEU A 116 2.25 17.50 -27.59
N ILE A 117 2.29 16.21 -27.99
CA ILE A 117 1.74 15.75 -29.29
C ILE A 117 0.26 16.16 -29.39
N GLY A 118 -0.55 15.85 -28.37
CA GLY A 118 -1.98 16.14 -28.39
C GLY A 118 -2.30 17.62 -28.60
N ARG A 119 -1.37 18.52 -28.22
CA ARG A 119 -1.50 19.98 -28.34
C ARG A 119 -0.88 20.57 -29.60
N HIS A 120 -0.22 19.76 -30.43
CA HIS A 120 0.38 20.19 -31.71
C HIS A 120 1.41 21.33 -31.56
N LEU A 121 2.08 21.43 -30.41
CA LEU A 121 3.06 22.48 -30.14
C LEU A 121 4.41 22.20 -30.82
N PRO A 122 5.05 23.20 -31.46
CA PRO A 122 6.38 23.04 -32.03
C PRO A 122 7.40 22.88 -30.90
N GLN A 123 8.07 21.72 -30.88
CA GLN A 123 9.04 21.36 -29.86
C GLN A 123 10.38 20.97 -30.48
N ARG A 124 11.47 21.46 -29.90
CA ARG A 124 12.85 21.12 -30.29
C ARG A 124 13.59 20.57 -29.07
N ARG A 125 14.55 19.67 -29.30
CA ARG A 125 15.45 19.15 -28.25
C ARG A 125 16.88 19.48 -28.63
N GLU A 126 17.58 20.19 -27.76
CA GLU A 126 19.02 20.39 -27.88
C GLU A 126 19.74 19.40 -26.96
N ILE A 127 20.47 18.46 -27.55
CA ILE A 127 21.16 17.39 -26.83
C ILE A 127 22.44 17.95 -26.20
N LEU A 128 22.45 18.00 -24.88
CA LEU A 128 23.55 18.56 -24.07
C LEU A 128 24.60 17.50 -23.74
N HIS A 129 24.16 16.27 -23.45
CA HIS A 129 25.04 15.17 -23.09
C HIS A 129 24.46 13.81 -23.51
N VAL A 130 25.34 12.91 -23.91
CA VAL A 130 25.09 11.49 -24.18
C VAL A 130 26.30 10.72 -23.67
N GLY A 131 26.09 9.57 -23.05
CA GLY A 131 27.18 8.84 -22.44
C GLY A 131 26.73 7.66 -21.58
N ARG A 132 27.59 7.22 -20.67
CA ARG A 132 27.28 6.14 -19.72
C ARG A 132 27.06 6.71 -18.31
N SER A 133 26.10 6.15 -17.60
CA SER A 133 25.85 6.39 -16.19
C SER A 133 25.68 5.07 -15.43
N THR A 134 25.26 5.13 -14.18
CA THR A 134 25.01 3.95 -13.35
C THR A 134 23.51 3.74 -13.18
N TRP A 135 23.07 2.53 -13.54
CA TRP A 135 21.76 2.00 -13.21
C TRP A 135 21.88 1.18 -11.94
N TRP A 136 21.14 1.59 -10.90
CA TRP A 136 21.18 1.00 -9.57
C TRP A 136 19.98 0.06 -9.40
N HIS A 137 20.26 -1.21 -9.12
CA HIS A 137 19.23 -2.23 -9.22
C HIS A 137 19.47 -3.39 -8.24
N GLY A 138 18.63 -3.49 -7.21
CA GLY A 138 18.76 -4.45 -6.12
C GLY A 138 20.17 -4.51 -5.53
N GLY A 139 20.72 -3.36 -5.12
CA GLY A 139 22.08 -3.21 -4.58
C GLY A 139 23.23 -3.39 -5.58
N VAL A 140 22.96 -3.65 -6.87
CA VAL A 140 24.02 -3.84 -7.89
C VAL A 140 24.08 -2.62 -8.82
N ALA A 141 25.27 -2.02 -8.93
CA ALA A 141 25.57 -1.02 -9.93
C ALA A 141 25.81 -1.69 -11.30
N ARG A 142 25.06 -1.29 -12.33
CA ARG A 142 25.30 -1.68 -13.73
C ARG A 142 25.51 -0.43 -14.59
N PRO A 143 26.42 -0.44 -15.58
CA PRO A 143 26.50 0.64 -16.54
C PRO A 143 25.21 0.76 -17.36
N CYS A 144 24.74 1.98 -17.62
CA CYS A 144 23.60 2.26 -18.49
C CYS A 144 23.89 3.38 -19.48
N ALA A 145 23.09 3.47 -20.54
CA ALA A 145 23.08 4.63 -21.42
C ALA A 145 22.36 5.79 -20.73
N VAL A 146 22.88 7.01 -20.88
CA VAL A 146 22.26 8.25 -20.42
C VAL A 146 22.21 9.27 -21.56
N LYS A 147 21.12 10.05 -21.57
CA LYS A 147 20.90 11.19 -22.46
C LYS A 147 20.44 12.38 -21.61
N ALA A 148 20.97 13.57 -21.86
CA ALA A 148 20.46 14.80 -21.29
C ALA A 148 20.30 15.87 -22.37
N TYR A 149 19.18 16.59 -22.33
CA TYR A 149 18.82 17.60 -23.30
C TYR A 149 17.98 18.71 -22.66
N VAL A 150 17.98 19.89 -23.25
CA VAL A 150 16.94 20.89 -22.97
C VAL A 150 15.84 20.74 -24.03
N MET A 151 14.59 20.83 -23.59
CA MET A 151 13.43 20.91 -24.46
C MET A 151 13.05 22.38 -24.62
N LEU A 152 12.92 22.82 -25.86
CA LEU A 152 12.49 24.16 -26.23
C LEU A 152 11.07 24.10 -26.79
N ILE A 153 10.24 25.07 -26.41
CA ILE A 153 8.92 25.33 -27.00
C ILE A 153 8.98 26.77 -27.51
N ASP A 154 8.59 26.99 -28.76
CA ASP A 154 8.70 28.30 -29.43
C ASP A 154 10.12 28.91 -29.33
N ASP A 155 11.14 28.04 -29.41
CA ASP A 155 12.58 28.32 -29.25
C ASP A 155 13.04 28.86 -27.87
N GLU A 156 12.15 28.90 -26.87
CA GLU A 156 12.50 29.21 -25.47
C GLU A 156 12.76 27.93 -24.64
N PRO A 157 13.82 27.87 -23.81
CA PRO A 157 14.10 26.72 -22.94
C PRO A 157 13.01 26.49 -21.89
N TRP A 158 12.28 25.38 -22.01
CA TRP A 158 11.15 25.05 -21.14
C TRP A 158 11.53 24.12 -19.98
N CYS A 159 12.21 23.01 -20.28
CA CYS A 159 12.67 22.07 -19.27
C CYS A 159 13.95 21.32 -19.68
N TYR A 160 14.83 21.10 -18.71
CA TYR A 160 15.95 20.17 -18.81
C TYR A 160 15.45 18.76 -18.50
N ILE A 161 15.82 17.77 -19.33
CA ILE A 161 15.51 16.36 -19.10
C ILE A 161 16.80 15.55 -19.15
N ARG A 162 16.99 14.67 -18.16
CA ARG A 162 18.04 13.66 -18.11
C ARG A 162 17.41 12.27 -17.95
N GLU A 163 17.62 11.43 -18.95
CA GLU A 163 17.07 10.07 -19.06
C GLU A 163 18.20 9.06 -18.91
N CYS A 164 18.15 8.21 -17.89
CA CYS A 164 18.92 6.95 -17.84
C CYS A 164 18.03 5.82 -18.36
N TYR A 165 18.56 4.92 -19.17
CA TYR A 165 17.79 3.78 -19.72
C TYR A 165 18.22 2.46 -19.07
N ASN A 166 17.28 1.54 -18.83
CA ASN A 166 17.59 0.25 -18.21
C ASN A 166 18.48 -0.57 -19.16
N PRO A 167 19.66 -1.06 -18.74
CA PRO A 167 20.56 -1.80 -19.60
C PRO A 167 20.03 -3.18 -20.06
N ARG A 168 18.90 -3.67 -19.52
CA ARG A 168 18.16 -4.82 -20.07
C ARG A 168 17.43 -4.47 -21.38
N HIS A 169 16.93 -3.24 -21.48
CA HIS A 169 16.09 -2.72 -22.56
C HIS A 169 16.87 -1.88 -23.57
N VAL A 170 17.92 -1.17 -23.12
CA VAL A 170 18.78 -0.28 -23.92
C VAL A 170 20.25 -0.59 -23.62
N PRO A 171 20.90 -1.50 -24.39
CA PRO A 171 22.24 -2.00 -24.10
C PRO A 171 23.33 -0.90 -24.10
N SER A 172 24.08 -0.79 -23.01
CA SER A 172 25.07 0.28 -22.77
C SER A 172 26.54 -0.11 -23.06
N ALA A 173 26.74 -1.16 -23.86
CA ALA A 173 28.06 -1.65 -24.23
C ALA A 173 28.73 -0.69 -25.24
N VAL A 174 30.02 -0.42 -25.03
CA VAL A 174 30.81 0.52 -25.83
C VAL A 174 32.13 -0.10 -26.29
N THR A 175 32.64 0.33 -27.44
CA THR A 175 34.01 0.02 -27.88
C THR A 175 35.04 0.74 -27.01
N THR A 176 36.06 0.01 -26.57
CA THR A 176 37.02 0.50 -25.56
C THR A 176 38.05 1.47 -26.13
N VAL A 177 38.06 2.70 -25.59
CA VAL A 177 39.20 3.63 -25.64
C VAL A 177 39.43 4.14 -24.20
N PRO A 178 40.67 4.15 -23.67
CA PRO A 178 40.94 4.50 -22.28
C PRO A 178 41.04 6.02 -22.05
N VAL A 179 40.35 6.54 -21.03
CA VAL A 179 40.45 7.93 -20.52
C VAL A 179 40.36 7.88 -18.97
N PRO A 180 41.17 8.66 -18.22
CA PRO A 180 41.41 8.46 -16.77
C PRO A 180 40.30 8.99 -15.83
N PRO A 181 40.30 8.59 -14.54
CA PRO A 181 39.19 8.88 -13.61
C PRO A 181 39.20 10.30 -13.03
N ALA A 182 38.01 10.84 -12.77
CA ALA A 182 37.79 12.13 -12.14
C ALA A 182 37.20 12.00 -10.72
N ARG A 183 38.08 12.20 -9.73
CA ARG A 183 37.89 12.63 -8.31
C ARG A 183 36.53 12.47 -7.62
N GLU A 184 36.56 11.71 -6.51
CA GLU A 184 35.61 11.80 -5.38
C GLU A 184 35.72 13.14 -4.64
N TRP A 185 34.66 13.53 -3.91
CA TRP A 185 34.64 14.64 -2.95
C TRP A 185 33.82 14.32 -1.69
N ILE A 186 34.33 14.80 -0.55
CA ILE A 186 33.81 14.75 0.83
C ILE A 186 34.49 15.93 1.58
N ASP A 187 34.04 16.49 2.70
CA ASP A 187 32.96 16.16 3.66
C ASP A 187 32.53 17.43 4.44
N THR A 188 31.56 17.30 5.35
CA THR A 188 31.27 18.14 6.55
C THR A 188 30.47 19.45 6.45
N GLY A 189 29.68 19.74 7.51
CA GLY A 189 29.27 21.11 7.89
C GLY A 189 27.93 21.25 8.62
N ALA A 190 27.91 21.50 9.93
CA ALA A 190 26.71 21.48 10.79
C ALA A 190 26.02 22.86 11.07
N ASP A 191 24.75 22.77 11.52
CA ASP A 191 24.13 23.46 12.69
C ASP A 191 22.97 24.49 12.51
N ALA A 192 22.14 24.58 13.58
CA ALA A 192 21.31 25.71 14.06
C ALA A 192 19.85 26.00 13.58
N ARG A 193 18.88 25.26 14.17
CA ARG A 193 17.59 25.69 14.83
C ARG A 193 16.80 26.95 14.36
N ARG A 194 15.45 26.81 14.21
CA ARG A 194 14.37 27.54 14.97
C ARG A 194 12.93 27.07 14.61
N ARG A 195 11.95 27.29 15.52
CA ARG A 195 10.48 27.09 15.36
C ARG A 195 9.77 28.46 15.13
N PRO A 196 8.49 28.49 14.70
CA PRO A 196 7.40 28.74 15.68
C PRO A 196 6.04 28.01 15.45
N GLU A 197 5.40 27.70 16.59
CA GLU A 197 3.97 27.79 16.99
C GLU A 197 2.75 27.37 16.12
N ARG A 198 1.72 26.86 16.82
CA ARG A 198 0.37 26.49 16.35
C ARG A 198 -0.70 27.28 17.12
N ASN A 199 -1.74 27.74 16.42
CA ASN A 199 -3.09 27.99 16.94
C ASN A 199 -4.06 27.10 16.14
N GLY A 200 -5.19 26.61 16.63
CA GLY A 200 -5.78 26.58 17.99
C GLY A 200 -7.02 25.66 17.92
N SER A 201 -7.36 24.91 18.97
CA SER A 201 -8.45 23.91 18.92
C SER A 201 -9.81 24.48 19.30
N ALA A 202 -10.88 23.96 18.68
CA ALA A 202 -12.25 24.11 19.15
C ALA A 202 -12.66 22.82 19.89
N ALA A 203 -13.18 22.96 21.11
CA ALA A 203 -13.61 21.83 21.94
C ALA A 203 -15.06 21.44 21.63
N SER A 204 -15.34 20.14 21.52
CA SER A 204 -16.70 19.59 21.45
C SER A 204 -17.13 18.98 22.79
N ALA A 205 -18.42 19.05 23.08
CA ALA A 205 -19.01 18.69 24.37
C ALA A 205 -18.89 17.19 24.71
N GLY A 206 -18.90 16.88 26.02
CA GLY A 206 -18.68 15.55 26.56
C GLY A 206 -19.77 14.52 26.19
N PRO A 207 -19.44 13.22 26.17
CA PRO A 207 -20.36 12.18 25.72
C PRO A 207 -21.40 11.81 26.77
N ALA A 208 -22.67 11.80 26.37
CA ALA A 208 -23.67 10.96 27.02
C ALA A 208 -23.42 9.49 26.59
N PRO A 209 -23.48 8.51 27.51
CA PRO A 209 -23.26 7.11 27.16
C PRO A 209 -24.35 6.59 26.21
N VAL A 210 -23.99 5.61 25.38
CA VAL A 210 -24.94 4.86 24.57
C VAL A 210 -25.80 3.98 25.50
N PRO A 211 -27.14 4.01 25.44
CA PRO A 211 -27.96 2.99 26.08
C PRO A 211 -27.86 1.70 25.25
N THR A 212 -27.03 0.75 25.69
CA THR A 212 -26.71 -0.51 24.99
C THR A 212 -27.41 -1.74 25.56
N ASP A 213 -28.20 -1.60 26.63
CA ASP A 213 -29.07 -2.69 27.09
C ASP A 213 -30.10 -3.05 26.02
N THR A 214 -29.75 -4.08 25.27
CA THR A 214 -30.58 -4.75 24.25
C THR A 214 -31.06 -6.11 24.75
N GLY A 215 -30.75 -6.48 26.01
CA GLY A 215 -30.92 -7.83 26.54
C GLY A 215 -30.10 -8.92 25.83
N ARG A 216 -29.21 -8.56 24.89
CA ARG A 216 -28.46 -9.53 24.07
C ARG A 216 -27.18 -9.98 24.76
N VAL A 217 -26.85 -11.25 24.62
CA VAL A 217 -25.59 -11.82 25.13
C VAL A 217 -24.40 -11.31 24.30
N ALA A 218 -23.37 -10.81 24.99
CA ALA A 218 -22.05 -10.55 24.44
C ALA A 218 -21.17 -11.81 24.63
N ALA A 219 -20.79 -12.48 23.54
CA ALA A 219 -19.92 -13.64 23.61
C ALA A 219 -18.46 -13.25 23.94
N HIS A 220 -17.68 -14.21 24.43
CA HIS A 220 -16.23 -14.08 24.65
C HIS A 220 -15.77 -12.90 25.55
N GLN A 221 -16.63 -12.37 26.43
CA GLN A 221 -16.20 -11.39 27.44
C GLN A 221 -15.32 -12.06 28.53
N PRO A 222 -14.35 -11.35 29.13
CA PRO A 222 -13.60 -11.83 30.28
C PRO A 222 -14.49 -12.04 31.52
N PRO A 223 -14.25 -13.08 32.33
CA PRO A 223 -14.87 -13.23 33.65
C PRO A 223 -14.17 -12.29 34.63
N TRP A 224 -14.52 -11.00 34.59
CA TRP A 224 -13.91 -9.99 35.45
C TRP A 224 -14.14 -10.32 36.93
N PRO A 225 -13.09 -10.49 37.75
CA PRO A 225 -13.24 -10.82 39.18
C PRO A 225 -13.75 -9.63 39.99
N ASP A 226 -13.53 -8.40 39.51
CA ASP A 226 -13.97 -7.15 40.13
C ASP A 226 -14.68 -6.27 39.09
N HIS A 227 -16.00 -6.38 39.04
CA HIS A 227 -16.84 -5.55 38.17
C HIS A 227 -16.85 -4.06 38.57
N ALA A 228 -16.56 -3.72 39.83
CA ALA A 228 -16.54 -2.32 40.29
C ALA A 228 -15.28 -1.60 39.81
N GLN A 229 -14.12 -2.28 39.84
CA GLN A 229 -12.89 -1.77 39.23
C GLN A 229 -13.05 -1.60 37.70
N VAL A 230 -13.74 -2.53 37.04
CA VAL A 230 -14.05 -2.43 35.61
C VAL A 230 -14.92 -1.21 35.33
N GLU A 231 -16.06 -1.02 36.00
CA GLU A 231 -16.89 0.17 35.77
C GLU A 231 -16.20 1.50 36.14
N ALA A 232 -15.34 1.52 37.17
CA ALA A 232 -14.51 2.70 37.45
C ALA A 232 -13.57 3.03 36.27
N SER A 233 -12.97 2.00 35.68
CA SER A 233 -12.07 2.13 34.51
C SER A 233 -12.82 2.54 33.25
N LEU A 234 -14.02 1.98 33.02
CA LEU A 234 -14.91 2.35 31.92
C LEU A 234 -15.46 3.78 32.09
N GLY A 235 -15.81 4.18 33.32
CA GLY A 235 -16.13 5.56 33.68
C GLY A 235 -15.02 6.51 33.26
N ARG A 236 -13.76 6.16 33.54
CA ARG A 236 -12.61 6.96 33.11
C ARG A 236 -12.40 6.96 31.59
N LEU A 237 -12.64 5.86 30.88
CA LEU A 237 -12.58 5.82 29.41
C LEU A 237 -13.64 6.71 28.73
N ARG A 238 -14.83 6.82 29.32
CA ARG A 238 -15.91 7.70 28.83
C ARG A 238 -15.50 9.19 28.85
N GLU A 239 -14.65 9.60 29.79
CA GLU A 239 -14.11 10.96 29.90
C GLU A 239 -12.89 11.24 29.01
N LEU A 240 -12.18 10.20 28.56
CA LEU A 240 -10.93 10.36 27.83
C LEU A 240 -11.14 10.76 26.36
N PRO A 241 -10.16 11.46 25.74
CA PRO A 241 -10.24 11.87 24.34
C PRO A 241 -10.52 10.71 23.37
N PRO A 242 -11.17 10.96 22.22
CA PRO A 242 -11.27 9.98 21.15
C PRO A 242 -9.88 9.64 20.59
N LEU A 243 -9.64 8.37 20.21
CA LEU A 243 -8.40 7.99 19.53
C LEU A 243 -8.44 8.40 18.05
N VAL A 244 -9.60 8.24 17.41
CA VAL A 244 -9.88 8.62 16.01
C VAL A 244 -11.11 9.52 15.91
N SER A 245 -11.15 10.37 14.89
CA SER A 245 -12.27 11.28 14.61
C SER A 245 -13.32 10.67 13.67
N PRO A 246 -14.60 11.10 13.76
CA PRO A 246 -15.63 10.75 12.79
C PRO A 246 -15.29 11.14 11.34
N ASP A 247 -14.48 12.18 11.12
CA ASP A 247 -14.05 12.61 9.79
C ASP A 247 -13.00 11.67 9.19
N GLU A 248 -11.98 11.25 9.95
CA GLU A 248 -11.03 10.22 9.51
C GLU A 248 -11.77 8.93 9.12
N CYS A 249 -12.81 8.54 9.87
CA CYS A 249 -13.63 7.36 9.57
C CYS A 249 -14.52 7.52 8.32
N ARG A 250 -15.02 8.74 8.03
CA ARG A 250 -15.74 9.06 6.78
C ARG A 250 -14.83 9.01 5.57
N THR A 251 -13.60 9.52 5.68
CA THR A 251 -12.58 9.43 4.62
C THR A 251 -12.28 7.97 4.31
N LEU A 252 -12.02 7.14 5.32
CA LEU A 252 -11.84 5.69 5.13
C LEU A 252 -13.05 5.03 4.45
N THR A 253 -14.28 5.37 4.84
CA THR A 253 -15.49 4.83 4.18
C THR A 253 -15.54 5.21 2.70
N THR A 254 -15.12 6.42 2.35
CA THR A 254 -15.06 6.93 0.97
C THR A 254 -13.96 6.24 0.16
N GLU A 255 -12.82 5.93 0.78
CA GLU A 255 -11.75 5.15 0.15
C GLU A 255 -12.17 3.69 -0.08
N LEU A 256 -12.79 3.05 0.92
CA LEU A 256 -13.35 1.70 0.81
C LEU A 256 -14.50 1.61 -0.20
N ALA A 257 -15.21 2.70 -0.51
CA ALA A 257 -16.22 2.70 -1.56
C ALA A 257 -15.61 2.32 -2.94
N ARG A 258 -14.36 2.73 -3.18
CA ARG A 258 -13.63 2.46 -4.43
C ARG A 258 -13.15 1.01 -4.56
N THR A 259 -13.08 0.27 -3.45
CA THR A 259 -12.67 -1.14 -3.46
C THR A 259 -13.81 -2.06 -3.88
N VAL A 260 -15.07 -1.59 -3.80
CA VAL A 260 -16.27 -2.29 -4.29
C VAL A 260 -16.31 -2.36 -5.83
N THR A 261 -15.86 -1.31 -6.53
CA THR A 261 -15.77 -1.26 -8.01
C THR A 261 -14.46 -1.85 -8.55
N GLY A 262 -13.42 -1.85 -7.71
CA GLY A 262 -12.05 -2.29 -8.04
C GLY A 262 -11.12 -1.13 -8.44
N ASP A 263 -11.52 0.12 -8.20
CA ASP A 263 -10.73 1.34 -8.45
C ASP A 263 -9.72 1.65 -7.34
N ALA A 264 -9.72 0.83 -6.29
CA ALA A 264 -8.74 0.77 -5.21
C ALA A 264 -8.66 -0.67 -4.69
N PHE A 265 -7.68 -0.98 -3.83
CA PHE A 265 -7.53 -2.29 -3.20
C PHE A 265 -7.23 -2.16 -1.69
N VAL A 266 -7.76 -3.06 -0.86
CA VAL A 266 -7.46 -3.06 0.59
C VAL A 266 -6.24 -3.91 0.89
N LEU A 267 -5.27 -3.33 1.62
CA LEU A 267 -4.23 -4.08 2.32
C LEU A 267 -4.41 -3.90 3.83
N GLN A 268 -4.92 -4.93 4.49
CA GLN A 268 -5.01 -4.98 5.96
C GLN A 268 -3.88 -5.86 6.52
N LEU A 269 -3.05 -5.32 7.41
CA LEU A 269 -1.82 -5.98 7.88
C LEU A 269 -1.49 -5.64 9.33
N GLY A 270 -0.99 -6.63 10.09
CA GLY A 270 -0.31 -6.41 11.38
C GLY A 270 -0.35 -7.64 12.27
N ASP A 271 -0.19 -7.45 13.59
CA ASP A 271 -0.08 -8.55 14.55
C ASP A 271 -1.39 -9.35 14.72
N CYS A 272 -1.27 -10.62 15.09
CA CYS A 272 -2.43 -11.41 15.53
C CYS A 272 -3.08 -10.78 16.77
N ALA A 273 -2.27 -10.51 17.79
CA ALA A 273 -2.63 -9.71 18.95
C ALA A 273 -1.43 -8.82 19.31
N GLU A 274 -1.69 -7.55 19.58
CA GLU A 274 -0.70 -6.62 20.14
C GLU A 274 -0.47 -6.93 21.62
N THR A 275 0.74 -6.68 22.12
CA THR A 275 1.06 -6.77 23.55
C THR A 275 1.47 -5.41 24.08
N PHE A 276 1.17 -5.11 25.34
CA PHE A 276 1.58 -3.85 25.97
C PHE A 276 3.11 -3.68 25.97
N ALA A 277 3.86 -4.74 26.29
CA ALA A 277 5.32 -4.76 26.18
C ALA A 277 5.84 -4.61 24.73
N GLY A 278 5.02 -4.96 23.73
CA GLY A 278 5.31 -4.76 22.31
C GLY A 278 5.10 -3.33 21.80
N CYS A 279 4.52 -2.44 22.62
CA CYS A 279 4.27 -1.04 22.29
C CYS A 279 5.56 -0.18 22.36
N THR A 280 6.53 -0.48 21.48
CA THR A 280 7.82 0.23 21.40
C THR A 280 7.98 0.94 20.05
N PRO A 281 8.73 2.07 19.99
CA PRO A 281 8.97 2.80 18.74
C PRO A 281 9.47 1.91 17.59
N GLY A 282 10.41 1.00 17.86
CA GLY A 282 10.95 0.09 16.85
C GLY A 282 9.91 -0.88 16.28
N ARG A 283 9.08 -1.50 17.14
CA ARG A 283 8.01 -2.41 16.69
C ARG A 283 6.87 -1.67 15.98
N ILE A 284 6.56 -0.44 16.36
CA ILE A 284 5.60 0.40 15.65
C ILE A 284 6.15 0.76 14.26
N GLN A 285 7.39 1.24 14.19
CA GLN A 285 8.06 1.63 12.94
C GLN A 285 8.22 0.45 11.97
N ALA A 286 8.58 -0.75 12.44
CA ALA A 286 8.72 -1.94 11.60
C ALA A 286 7.38 -2.36 10.96
N ARG A 287 6.28 -2.31 11.72
CA ARG A 287 4.93 -2.61 11.22
C ARG A 287 4.43 -1.55 10.23
N GLN A 288 4.70 -0.27 10.52
CA GLN A 288 4.45 0.85 9.61
C GLN A 288 5.21 0.67 8.30
N ALA A 289 6.52 0.37 8.36
CA ALA A 289 7.36 0.15 7.19
C ALA A 289 6.86 -1.02 6.33
N LEU A 290 6.48 -2.15 6.94
CA LEU A 290 5.97 -3.32 6.22
C LEU A 290 4.66 -3.02 5.49
N LEU A 291 3.72 -2.31 6.14
CA LEU A 291 2.47 -1.88 5.52
C LEU A 291 2.72 -0.85 4.39
N THR A 292 3.63 0.11 4.58
CA THR A 292 4.00 1.09 3.53
C THR A 292 4.64 0.41 2.32
N VAL A 293 5.63 -0.47 2.52
CA VAL A 293 6.29 -1.22 1.43
C VAL A 293 5.29 -2.11 0.71
N GLY A 294 4.44 -2.83 1.44
CA GLY A 294 3.42 -3.70 0.86
C GLY A 294 2.38 -2.92 0.03
N ALA A 295 1.93 -1.77 0.54
CA ALA A 295 0.98 -0.93 -0.17
C ALA A 295 1.61 -0.28 -1.42
N ALA A 296 2.89 0.10 -1.37
CA ALA A 296 3.61 0.59 -2.54
C ALA A 296 3.79 -0.49 -3.61
N ILE A 297 4.09 -1.75 -3.24
CA ILE A 297 4.16 -2.89 -4.18
C ILE A 297 2.86 -3.08 -4.94
N LEU A 298 1.74 -3.11 -4.23
CA LEU A 298 0.42 -3.26 -4.86
C LEU A 298 0.03 -1.99 -5.65
N GLY A 299 0.28 -0.80 -5.12
CA GLY A 299 -0.12 0.46 -5.74
C GLY A 299 0.66 0.79 -7.00
N PHE A 300 1.99 0.74 -6.93
CA PHE A 300 2.86 0.90 -8.10
C PHE A 300 2.64 -0.23 -9.12
N GLY A 301 2.51 -1.47 -8.63
CA GLY A 301 2.33 -2.67 -9.44
C GLY A 301 0.98 -2.80 -10.15
N THR A 302 -0.04 -2.03 -9.76
CA THR A 302 -1.37 -2.05 -10.40
C THR A 302 -1.82 -0.70 -10.96
N GLY A 303 -1.17 0.40 -10.55
CA GLY A 303 -1.63 1.76 -10.83
C GLY A 303 -2.89 2.18 -10.05
N ARG A 304 -3.32 1.38 -9.06
CA ARG A 304 -4.52 1.63 -8.25
C ARG A 304 -4.14 2.07 -6.82
N PRO A 305 -4.85 3.03 -6.20
CA PRO A 305 -4.63 3.35 -4.79
C PRO A 305 -4.89 2.15 -3.86
N VAL A 306 -4.12 2.09 -2.78
CA VAL A 306 -4.22 1.03 -1.76
C VAL A 306 -4.70 1.64 -0.46
N VAL A 307 -5.80 1.13 0.07
CA VAL A 307 -6.34 1.49 1.39
C VAL A 307 -5.57 0.70 2.43
N ALA A 308 -4.66 1.38 3.14
CA ALA A 308 -3.74 0.76 4.10
C ALA A 308 -4.35 0.71 5.50
N LEU A 309 -4.68 -0.50 5.98
CA LEU A 309 -5.28 -0.76 7.28
C LEU A 309 -4.30 -1.51 8.19
N GLY A 310 -3.81 -0.86 9.23
CA GLY A 310 -3.02 -1.51 10.27
C GLY A 310 -3.91 -2.27 11.27
N ARG A 311 -3.53 -3.51 11.60
CA ARG A 311 -3.93 -4.19 12.84
C ARG A 311 -3.06 -3.65 13.99
N ILE A 312 -3.33 -2.41 14.37
CA ILE A 312 -2.44 -1.60 15.21
C ILE A 312 -3.21 -0.58 16.04
N ALA A 313 -2.69 -0.26 17.22
CA ALA A 313 -3.26 0.68 18.18
C ALA A 313 -4.67 0.28 18.68
N GLY A 314 -4.88 -1.00 18.97
CA GLY A 314 -6.14 -1.48 19.56
C GLY A 314 -6.31 -2.99 19.62
N GLN A 315 -5.47 -3.76 18.93
CA GLN A 315 -5.68 -5.21 18.73
C GLN A 315 -5.16 -6.04 19.93
N TYR A 316 -5.50 -5.63 21.15
CA TYR A 316 -5.06 -6.24 22.42
C TYR A 316 -5.93 -7.41 22.91
N ALA A 317 -7.06 -7.69 22.24
CA ALA A 317 -8.02 -8.71 22.66
C ALA A 317 -8.27 -9.77 21.57
N LYS A 318 -8.43 -11.02 21.98
CA LYS A 318 -8.64 -12.19 21.10
C LYS A 318 -9.71 -13.13 21.64
N PRO A 319 -10.63 -13.67 20.81
CA PRO A 319 -11.64 -14.62 21.26
C PRO A 319 -10.99 -15.97 21.63
N ARG A 320 -11.05 -16.32 22.92
CA ARG A 320 -10.54 -17.60 23.47
C ARG A 320 -11.25 -18.82 22.86
N SER A 321 -10.48 -19.90 22.64
CA SER A 321 -10.97 -21.20 22.19
C SER A 321 -11.29 -22.13 23.36
N ARG A 322 -10.63 -21.95 24.52
CA ARG A 322 -10.97 -22.60 25.79
C ARG A 322 -10.98 -21.55 26.92
N PRO A 323 -11.85 -21.66 27.96
CA PRO A 323 -11.87 -20.70 29.06
C PRO A 323 -10.56 -20.59 29.87
N THR A 324 -9.69 -21.59 29.75
CA THR A 324 -8.43 -21.76 30.49
C THR A 324 -7.17 -21.41 29.69
N GLU A 325 -7.30 -20.86 28.48
CA GLU A 325 -6.14 -20.34 27.74
C GLU A 325 -5.64 -19.05 28.45
N PRO A 326 -4.32 -18.86 28.65
CA PRO A 326 -3.78 -17.66 29.29
C PRO A 326 -4.18 -16.40 28.52
N ASP A 327 -4.46 -15.32 29.27
CA ASP A 327 -5.27 -14.23 28.76
C ASP A 327 -4.64 -13.44 27.61
N ALA A 328 -5.38 -13.39 26.51
CA ALA A 328 -5.16 -12.48 25.38
C ALA A 328 -6.32 -11.48 25.32
N GLY A 329 -6.40 -10.61 26.32
CA GLY A 329 -7.44 -9.59 26.44
C GLY A 329 -7.41 -8.90 27.81
N ALA A 330 -8.12 -7.78 27.93
CA ALA A 330 -8.17 -6.99 29.15
C ALA A 330 -9.02 -7.66 30.25
N SER A 331 -8.37 -8.53 31.04
CA SER A 331 -8.97 -9.35 32.10
C SER A 331 -9.31 -8.57 33.38
N SER A 332 -8.88 -7.31 33.47
CA SER A 332 -9.08 -6.40 34.61
C SER A 332 -9.38 -4.96 34.16
N GLY A 333 -9.91 -4.13 35.06
CA GLY A 333 -10.13 -2.71 34.78
C GLY A 333 -8.82 -1.95 34.47
N ALA A 334 -7.73 -2.33 35.14
CA ALA A 334 -6.40 -1.78 34.89
C ALA A 334 -5.90 -2.07 33.46
N GLU A 335 -6.18 -3.25 32.92
CA GLU A 335 -5.80 -3.60 31.54
C GLU A 335 -6.70 -2.91 30.50
N ILE A 336 -7.97 -2.69 30.82
CA ILE A 336 -8.92 -1.92 29.99
C ILE A 336 -8.39 -0.49 29.76
N LEU A 337 -7.94 0.19 30.81
CA LEU A 337 -7.29 1.50 30.69
C LEU A 337 -5.93 1.41 29.98
N SER A 338 -5.15 0.36 30.29
CA SER A 338 -3.84 0.16 29.65
C SER A 338 -3.97 -0.01 28.13
N ALA A 339 -4.98 -0.71 27.64
CA ALA A 339 -5.25 -0.85 26.20
C ALA A 339 -5.44 0.52 25.51
N TYR A 340 -6.25 1.41 26.10
CA TYR A 340 -6.42 2.77 25.60
C TYR A 340 -5.11 3.57 25.62
N PHE A 341 -4.32 3.51 26.70
CA PHE A 341 -3.08 4.29 26.78
C PHE A 341 -2.00 3.81 25.80
N HIS A 342 -1.86 2.50 25.56
CA HIS A 342 -0.93 1.98 24.55
C HIS A 342 -1.42 2.23 23.11
N ALA A 343 -2.74 2.17 22.87
CA ALA A 343 -3.33 2.60 21.61
C ALA A 343 -3.06 4.10 21.33
N SER A 344 -3.31 4.96 22.32
CA SER A 344 -3.02 6.40 22.26
C SER A 344 -1.53 6.68 22.02
N ALA A 345 -0.62 5.99 22.74
CA ALA A 345 0.82 6.11 22.53
C ALA A 345 1.24 5.71 21.10
N THR A 346 0.67 4.63 20.57
CA THR A 346 0.93 4.15 19.22
C THR A 346 0.44 5.13 18.15
N LEU A 347 -0.79 5.65 18.29
CA LEU A 347 -1.34 6.67 17.41
C LEU A 347 -0.57 7.99 17.48
N ASN A 348 -0.12 8.40 18.67
CA ASN A 348 0.72 9.58 18.83
C ASN A 348 2.08 9.40 18.13
N TYR A 349 2.67 8.19 18.19
CA TYR A 349 3.89 7.88 17.44
C TYR A 349 3.66 7.96 15.93
N LEU A 350 2.60 7.32 15.40
CA LEU A 350 2.26 7.32 13.97
C LEU A 350 1.89 8.73 13.46
N ARG A 351 1.22 9.55 14.27
CA ARG A 351 0.90 10.95 13.90
C ARG A 351 2.12 11.88 13.97
N ALA A 352 3.11 11.59 14.83
CA ALA A 352 4.38 12.31 14.87
C ALA A 352 5.37 11.84 13.79
N HIS A 353 5.27 10.59 13.35
CA HIS A 353 6.07 9.97 12.31
C HIS A 353 5.10 9.36 11.27
N PRO A 354 4.42 10.19 10.43
CA PRO A 354 3.45 9.70 9.44
C PRO A 354 4.08 8.73 8.43
N ASN A 355 5.40 8.81 8.29
CA ASN A 355 6.23 7.96 7.47
C ASN A 355 7.11 7.04 8.33
N PRO A 356 7.41 5.81 7.88
CA PRO A 356 8.49 4.99 8.46
C PRO A 356 9.87 5.63 8.21
N SER A 357 10.95 5.03 8.74
CA SER A 357 12.33 5.43 8.40
C SER A 357 12.80 4.77 7.10
N SER A 358 13.70 5.43 6.36
CA SER A 358 14.37 4.84 5.17
C SER A 358 15.04 3.53 5.53
N ARG A 359 15.79 3.49 6.63
CA ARG A 359 16.42 2.27 7.17
C ARG A 359 15.44 1.10 7.38
N ALA A 360 14.24 1.35 7.92
CA ALA A 360 13.26 0.26 8.13
C ALA A 360 12.70 -0.29 6.80
N ILE A 361 12.60 0.57 5.77
CA ILE A 361 12.23 0.16 4.41
C ILE A 361 13.36 -0.64 3.75
N GLU A 362 14.60 -0.15 3.84
CA GLU A 362 15.80 -0.82 3.35
C GLU A 362 15.93 -2.22 3.98
N GLU A 363 15.84 -2.33 5.31
CA GLU A 363 15.94 -3.59 6.04
C GLU A 363 14.91 -4.63 5.57
N ILE A 364 13.65 -4.22 5.35
CA ILE A 364 12.57 -5.08 4.84
C ILE A 364 12.85 -5.51 3.39
N THR A 365 13.16 -4.57 2.51
CA THR A 365 13.33 -4.83 1.08
C THR A 365 14.62 -5.60 0.76
N GLU A 366 15.76 -5.23 1.36
CA GLU A 366 17.03 -5.94 1.19
C GLU A 366 16.99 -7.36 1.73
N THR A 367 16.43 -7.58 2.93
CA THR A 367 16.32 -8.92 3.52
C THR A 367 15.44 -9.83 2.67
N SER A 368 14.34 -9.27 2.13
CA SER A 368 13.45 -9.99 1.21
C SER A 368 14.12 -10.32 -0.12
N VAL A 369 14.81 -9.35 -0.75
CA VAL A 369 15.60 -9.53 -1.98
C VAL A 369 16.73 -10.54 -1.78
N ARG A 370 17.39 -10.54 -0.62
CA ARG A 370 18.44 -11.50 -0.26
C ARG A 370 17.89 -12.92 -0.16
N ALA A 371 16.77 -13.11 0.53
CA ALA A 371 16.11 -14.41 0.64
C ALA A 371 15.70 -14.96 -0.74
N LEU A 372 15.08 -14.11 -1.58
CA LEU A 372 14.64 -14.46 -2.94
C LEU A 372 15.81 -14.89 -3.82
N ARG A 373 16.93 -14.16 -3.78
CA ARG A 373 18.15 -14.47 -4.55
C ARG A 373 18.84 -15.76 -4.10
N GLN A 374 18.94 -16.01 -2.78
CA GLN A 374 19.63 -17.17 -2.24
C GLN A 374 18.95 -18.50 -2.58
N ASN A 375 17.63 -18.50 -2.75
CA ASN A 375 16.82 -19.71 -2.89
C ASN A 375 16.13 -19.89 -4.26
N GLY A 376 16.53 -19.11 -5.27
CA GLY A 376 16.23 -19.42 -6.67
C GLY A 376 14.85 -19.01 -7.21
N GLY A 377 14.19 -18.01 -6.60
CA GLY A 377 12.92 -17.48 -7.11
C GLY A 377 11.65 -18.03 -6.44
N LEU A 378 10.49 -17.60 -6.95
CA LEU A 378 9.20 -18.24 -6.67
C LEU A 378 9.19 -19.67 -7.26
N PRO A 379 8.44 -20.63 -6.67
CA PRO A 379 8.18 -21.90 -7.33
C PRO A 379 7.46 -21.65 -8.67
N ALA A 380 8.00 -22.22 -9.75
CA ALA A 380 7.50 -21.98 -11.10
C ALA A 380 6.03 -22.42 -11.24
N ARG A 381 5.20 -21.59 -11.90
CA ARG A 381 3.93 -22.06 -12.46
C ARG A 381 4.20 -23.16 -13.50
N PRO A 382 3.28 -24.12 -13.68
CA PRO A 382 3.30 -25.02 -14.84
C PRO A 382 3.27 -24.28 -16.20
N SER A 383 2.88 -23.00 -16.23
CA SER A 383 2.87 -22.14 -17.43
C SER A 383 4.21 -21.44 -17.77
N GLY A 384 5.23 -21.50 -16.91
CA GLY A 384 6.57 -20.97 -17.21
C GLY A 384 6.74 -19.44 -17.23
N GLU A 385 5.76 -18.68 -16.75
CA GLU A 385 5.68 -17.21 -16.91
C GLU A 385 6.52 -16.37 -15.91
N TYR A 386 7.51 -16.96 -15.22
CA TYR A 386 8.27 -16.24 -14.20
C TYR A 386 9.77 -16.17 -14.49
N GLU A 387 10.18 -15.08 -15.13
CA GLU A 387 11.59 -14.67 -15.13
C GLU A 387 12.02 -14.34 -13.68
N PRO A 388 13.07 -14.98 -13.12
CA PRO A 388 13.46 -14.81 -11.71
C PRO A 388 13.82 -13.36 -11.30
N GLY A 389 13.98 -12.46 -12.26
CA GLY A 389 14.25 -11.04 -12.09
C GLY A 389 13.06 -10.13 -12.38
N THR A 390 11.87 -10.38 -11.82
CA THR A 390 10.74 -9.40 -11.87
C THR A 390 10.31 -8.90 -10.48
N ALA A 391 10.06 -9.76 -9.49
CA ALA A 391 9.83 -9.29 -8.11
C ALA A 391 11.11 -8.80 -7.41
N THR A 392 12.27 -9.42 -7.70
CA THR A 392 13.58 -8.96 -7.18
C THR A 392 13.82 -7.50 -7.54
N ASP A 393 13.48 -7.16 -8.79
CA ASP A 393 13.55 -5.84 -9.38
C ASP A 393 12.56 -4.89 -8.69
N LEU A 394 11.26 -5.23 -8.76
CA LEU A 394 10.17 -4.43 -8.21
C LEU A 394 10.36 -4.10 -6.72
N ILE A 395 10.74 -5.09 -5.90
CA ILE A 395 10.92 -4.91 -4.45
C ILE A 395 12.14 -4.02 -4.18
N GLY A 396 13.26 -4.23 -4.88
CA GLY A 396 14.46 -3.41 -4.71
C GLY A 396 14.26 -1.98 -5.20
N GLU A 397 13.54 -1.80 -6.31
CA GLU A 397 13.20 -0.49 -6.86
C GLU A 397 12.23 0.25 -5.95
N ILE A 398 11.18 -0.40 -5.44
CA ILE A 398 10.25 0.22 -4.48
C ILE A 398 10.96 0.57 -3.16
N GLY A 399 11.91 -0.26 -2.70
CA GLY A 399 12.76 0.07 -1.56
C GLY A 399 13.52 1.39 -1.76
N HIS A 400 14.26 1.49 -2.87
CA HIS A 400 14.99 2.72 -3.23
C HIS A 400 14.06 3.93 -3.43
N LEU A 401 12.92 3.73 -4.09
CA LEU A 401 11.95 4.80 -4.38
C LEU A 401 11.31 5.34 -3.11
N LEU A 402 10.93 4.46 -2.18
CA LEU A 402 10.39 4.87 -0.89
C LEU A 402 11.47 5.52 -0.03
N ALA A 403 12.69 4.98 0.07
CA ALA A 403 13.78 5.65 0.80
C ALA A 403 14.02 7.08 0.28
N ALA A 404 14.12 7.25 -1.05
CA ALA A 404 14.28 8.57 -1.69
C ALA A 404 13.02 9.46 -1.62
N ALA A 405 11.83 8.90 -1.36
CA ALA A 405 10.62 9.65 -1.04
C ALA A 405 10.67 10.18 0.41
N LEU A 406 11.13 9.37 1.36
CA LEU A 406 11.16 9.73 2.77
C LEU A 406 12.14 10.84 3.10
N GLU A 407 13.23 10.95 2.33
CA GLU A 407 14.25 11.99 2.44
C GLU A 407 13.89 13.28 1.67
N ALA A 408 12.66 13.39 1.17
CA ALA A 408 12.23 14.52 0.35
C ALA A 408 11.75 15.73 1.18
N PRO A 409 11.90 16.96 0.65
CA PRO A 409 11.33 18.16 1.29
C PRO A 409 9.80 18.09 1.43
N PRO A 410 9.19 18.73 2.46
CA PRO A 410 7.74 18.68 2.69
C PRO A 410 6.82 19.22 1.58
N ARG A 411 7.37 19.83 0.51
CA ARG A 411 6.60 20.35 -0.65
C ARG A 411 6.51 19.36 -1.82
N SER A 412 7.05 18.15 -1.66
CA SER A 412 7.09 17.09 -2.68
C SER A 412 5.71 16.46 -2.95
N ARG A 413 5.08 16.82 -4.07
CA ARG A 413 3.68 16.49 -4.42
C ARG A 413 3.42 15.01 -4.75
N CYS A 414 4.36 14.28 -5.34
CA CYS A 414 4.12 12.90 -5.81
C CYS A 414 4.26 11.80 -4.74
N LEU A 415 4.61 12.15 -3.50
CA LEU A 415 4.91 11.15 -2.47
C LEU A 415 3.65 10.64 -1.77
N HIS A 416 2.60 11.48 -1.74
CA HIS A 416 1.31 11.18 -1.15
C HIS A 416 0.58 9.98 -1.78
N THR A 417 0.99 9.55 -2.98
CA THR A 417 0.43 8.36 -3.66
C THR A 417 1.25 7.09 -3.48
N LEU A 418 2.50 7.18 -2.99
CA LEU A 418 3.36 6.02 -2.71
C LEU A 418 3.39 5.65 -1.22
N VAL A 419 3.21 6.64 -0.33
CA VAL A 419 3.07 6.42 1.11
C VAL A 419 1.61 6.72 1.50
N PRO A 420 0.74 5.70 1.58
CA PRO A 420 -0.66 5.91 1.98
C PRO A 420 -0.76 6.26 3.46
N SER A 421 -1.80 7.03 3.82
CA SER A 421 -2.22 7.18 5.22
C SER A 421 -2.58 5.82 5.81
N ILE A 422 -2.09 5.52 7.01
CA ILE A 422 -2.39 4.27 7.71
C ILE A 422 -3.59 4.48 8.62
N TYR A 423 -4.67 3.76 8.33
CA TYR A 423 -5.85 3.67 9.18
C TYR A 423 -5.67 2.54 10.20
N THR A 424 -6.24 2.70 11.39
CA THR A 424 -6.21 1.68 12.48
C THR A 424 -7.41 0.76 12.44
N SER A 425 -7.24 -0.49 12.87
CA SER A 425 -8.31 -1.47 12.96
C SER A 425 -8.06 -2.57 13.99
N HIS A 426 -9.12 -3.01 14.68
CA HIS A 426 -9.12 -4.14 15.61
C HIS A 426 -10.46 -4.89 15.64
N GLU A 427 -10.49 -6.05 16.30
CA GLU A 427 -11.71 -6.79 16.59
C GLU A 427 -12.50 -6.07 17.68
N ALA A 428 -13.72 -5.64 17.39
CA ALA A 428 -14.64 -5.08 18.39
C ALA A 428 -15.13 -6.20 19.32
N LEU A 429 -14.26 -6.66 20.22
CA LEU A 429 -14.47 -7.87 21.03
C LEU A 429 -14.95 -7.54 22.43
N ILE A 430 -14.26 -6.64 23.13
CA ILE A 430 -14.54 -6.24 24.51
C ILE A 430 -15.56 -5.11 24.48
N LEU A 431 -16.86 -5.45 24.33
CA LEU A 431 -17.88 -4.44 24.06
C LEU A 431 -17.92 -3.29 25.07
N PRO A 432 -17.71 -3.48 26.39
CA PRO A 432 -17.66 -2.34 27.31
C PRO A 432 -16.55 -1.32 26.98
N TYR A 433 -15.42 -1.75 26.45
CA TYR A 433 -14.33 -0.86 26.00
C TYR A 433 -14.74 -0.05 24.75
N GLU A 434 -15.30 -0.72 23.74
CA GLU A 434 -15.80 -0.08 22.51
C GLU A 434 -16.97 0.87 22.80
N GLU A 435 -17.89 0.49 23.69
CA GLU A 435 -19.01 1.32 24.14
C GLU A 435 -18.53 2.54 24.95
N ALA A 436 -17.51 2.37 25.81
CA ALA A 436 -16.90 3.47 26.55
C ALA A 436 -16.09 4.43 25.65
N LEU A 437 -15.64 3.99 24.47
CA LEU A 437 -14.99 4.82 23.45
C LEU A 437 -15.95 5.29 22.34
N THR A 438 -17.22 4.89 22.36
CA THR A 438 -18.22 5.41 21.45
C THR A 438 -18.61 6.85 21.80
N ARG A 439 -18.78 7.69 20.78
CA ARG A 439 -19.05 9.14 20.88
C ARG A 439 -20.24 9.50 20.00
N ARG A 440 -21.10 10.40 20.47
CA ARG A 440 -22.20 10.98 19.67
C ARG A 440 -21.76 12.29 19.03
N THR A 441 -22.02 12.48 17.74
CA THR A 441 -21.82 13.78 17.08
C THR A 441 -22.99 14.72 17.35
N ALA A 442 -22.83 16.00 17.04
CA ALA A 442 -23.93 16.98 17.06
C ALA A 442 -25.08 16.62 16.09
N ALA A 443 -24.80 15.89 15.01
CA ALA A 443 -25.80 15.35 14.09
C ALA A 443 -26.58 14.15 14.66
N GLY A 444 -26.21 13.67 15.86
CA GLY A 444 -26.87 12.58 16.55
C GLY A 444 -26.35 11.18 16.22
N ASP A 445 -25.46 11.06 15.22
CA ASP A 445 -24.77 9.81 14.85
C ASP A 445 -23.81 9.32 15.92
N TRP A 446 -23.68 8.01 16.03
CA TRP A 446 -22.70 7.36 16.90
C TRP A 446 -21.49 6.88 16.10
N TRP A 447 -20.30 7.14 16.60
CA TRP A 447 -19.03 6.65 16.07
C TRP A 447 -18.25 6.02 17.21
N ASP A 448 -17.75 4.81 17.02
CA ASP A 448 -16.72 4.32 17.91
C ASP A 448 -15.43 5.11 17.61
N SER A 449 -14.82 5.67 18.65
CA SER A 449 -13.57 6.40 18.51
C SER A 449 -12.34 5.58 18.88
N SER A 450 -12.49 4.26 19.09
CA SER A 450 -11.40 3.33 19.36
C SER A 450 -10.51 3.10 18.12
N ALA A 451 -11.09 2.88 16.94
CA ALA A 451 -10.37 2.72 15.68
C ALA A 451 -11.20 3.12 14.45
N HIS A 452 -10.51 3.26 13.30
CA HIS A 452 -11.14 3.72 12.06
C HIS A 452 -12.06 2.66 11.45
N LEU A 453 -11.62 1.40 11.42
CA LEU A 453 -12.43 0.24 11.03
C LEU A 453 -12.45 -0.79 12.15
N LEU A 454 -13.62 -1.34 12.42
CA LEU A 454 -13.82 -2.39 13.41
C LEU A 454 -14.30 -3.66 12.71
N TRP A 455 -13.86 -4.83 13.18
CA TRP A 455 -14.41 -6.10 12.68
C TRP A 455 -15.10 -6.95 13.75
N LEU A 456 -16.08 -7.72 13.29
CA LEU A 456 -16.69 -8.79 14.06
C LEU A 456 -15.98 -10.11 13.75
N GLY A 457 -15.49 -10.76 14.81
CA GLY A 457 -14.77 -12.02 14.72
C GLY A 457 -15.68 -13.17 14.28
N HIS A 458 -15.05 -14.27 13.86
CA HIS A 458 -15.79 -15.45 13.37
C HIS A 458 -16.77 -16.03 14.42
N ARG A 459 -16.48 -15.84 15.71
CA ARG A 459 -17.23 -16.35 16.86
C ARG A 459 -18.18 -15.32 17.50
N THR A 460 -18.18 -14.08 17.01
CA THR A 460 -18.92 -12.92 17.58
C THR A 460 -19.81 -12.24 16.53
N ARG A 461 -20.10 -12.92 15.41
CA ARG A 461 -20.88 -12.43 14.27
C ARG A 461 -22.33 -12.95 14.22
N ASP A 462 -22.80 -13.68 15.23
CA ASP A 462 -24.20 -14.12 15.30
C ASP A 462 -25.11 -12.89 15.40
N VAL A 463 -26.04 -12.75 14.45
CA VAL A 463 -26.95 -11.60 14.32
C VAL A 463 -27.85 -11.35 15.55
N ARG A 464 -27.95 -12.34 16.44
CA ARG A 464 -28.69 -12.26 17.72
C ARG A 464 -27.85 -11.71 18.87
N GLN A 465 -26.51 -11.72 18.77
CA GLN A 465 -25.60 -11.28 19.83
C GLN A 465 -25.48 -9.75 19.90
N ALA A 466 -24.92 -9.27 21.02
CA ALA A 466 -24.70 -7.84 21.26
C ALA A 466 -23.70 -7.23 20.25
N HIS A 467 -22.69 -7.98 19.83
CA HIS A 467 -21.65 -7.56 18.88
C HIS A 467 -22.20 -7.03 17.55
N VAL A 468 -23.12 -7.75 16.91
CA VAL A 468 -23.77 -7.29 15.66
C VAL A 468 -24.70 -6.10 15.94
N ALA A 469 -25.38 -6.07 17.09
CA ALA A 469 -26.24 -4.94 17.48
C ALA A 469 -25.46 -3.64 17.71
N PHE A 470 -24.26 -3.73 18.30
CA PHE A 470 -23.32 -2.63 18.48
C PHE A 470 -22.83 -2.10 17.12
N ALA A 471 -22.31 -2.98 16.27
CA ALA A 471 -21.81 -2.61 14.95
C ALA A 471 -22.87 -2.00 14.02
N ALA A 472 -24.14 -2.41 14.15
CA ALA A 472 -25.26 -1.82 13.42
C ALA A 472 -25.60 -0.38 13.87
N ARG A 473 -25.21 0.04 15.08
CA ARG A 473 -25.51 1.37 15.65
C ARG A 473 -24.43 2.42 15.37
N ILE A 474 -23.16 2.02 15.32
CA ILE A 474 -22.04 2.92 15.01
C ILE A 474 -21.91 3.13 13.49
N ARG A 475 -21.33 4.26 13.08
CA ARG A 475 -21.17 4.66 11.66
C ARG A 475 -19.83 4.30 11.02
N ASN A 476 -18.84 3.86 11.79
CA ASN A 476 -17.55 3.36 11.30
C ASN A 476 -17.73 2.33 10.19
N PRO A 477 -16.82 2.22 9.19
CA PRO A 477 -16.80 1.06 8.30
C PRO A 477 -16.61 -0.22 9.14
N ILE A 478 -17.45 -1.23 8.89
CA ILE A 478 -17.50 -2.48 9.64
C ILE A 478 -17.02 -3.62 8.74
N ALA A 479 -16.20 -4.52 9.29
CA ALA A 479 -15.89 -5.78 8.64
C ALA A 479 -16.43 -6.99 9.40
N VAL A 480 -16.64 -8.12 8.72
CA VAL A 480 -17.11 -9.37 9.35
C VAL A 480 -16.29 -10.57 8.85
N LYS A 481 -15.77 -11.36 9.78
CA LYS A 481 -14.95 -12.56 9.49
C LYS A 481 -15.84 -13.78 9.17
N LEU A 482 -15.96 -14.13 7.89
CA LEU A 482 -16.66 -15.31 7.41
C LEU A 482 -15.70 -16.51 7.38
N GLY A 483 -16.01 -17.56 8.14
CA GLY A 483 -15.23 -18.81 8.17
C GLY A 483 -16.03 -19.98 7.62
N PRO A 484 -15.51 -21.22 7.70
CA PRO A 484 -16.08 -22.38 7.00
C PRO A 484 -17.44 -22.90 7.52
N SER A 485 -18.04 -22.20 8.47
CA SER A 485 -19.41 -22.41 9.00
C SER A 485 -20.36 -21.25 8.69
N ALA A 486 -19.92 -20.25 7.91
CA ALA A 486 -20.81 -19.21 7.39
C ALA A 486 -21.76 -19.80 6.34
N CYS A 487 -23.02 -19.37 6.34
CA CYS A 487 -24.01 -19.77 5.35
C CYS A 487 -24.63 -18.54 4.64
N PRO A 488 -25.24 -18.72 3.45
CA PRO A 488 -25.87 -17.65 2.68
C PRO A 488 -26.88 -16.81 3.48
N GLU A 489 -27.71 -17.45 4.30
CA GLU A 489 -28.78 -16.81 5.07
C GLU A 489 -28.20 -15.88 6.14
N GLU A 490 -27.12 -16.29 6.80
CA GLU A 490 -26.39 -15.48 7.77
C GLU A 490 -25.72 -14.28 7.10
N VAL A 491 -25.12 -14.46 5.93
CA VAL A 491 -24.51 -13.35 5.15
C VAL A 491 -25.57 -12.34 4.70
N ALA A 492 -26.72 -12.79 4.18
CA ALA A 492 -27.82 -11.91 3.79
C ALA A 492 -28.38 -11.11 4.98
N ALA A 493 -28.51 -11.74 6.15
CA ALA A 493 -28.93 -11.09 7.39
C ALA A 493 -27.90 -10.05 7.87
N LEU A 494 -26.61 -10.39 7.86
CA LEU A 494 -25.50 -9.48 8.20
C LEU A 494 -25.48 -8.26 7.27
N CYS A 495 -25.61 -8.47 5.95
CA CYS A 495 -25.68 -7.39 4.97
C CYS A 495 -26.87 -6.45 5.24
N SER A 496 -28.04 -7.03 5.52
CA SER A 496 -29.27 -6.28 5.83
C SER A 496 -29.16 -5.47 7.13
N MET A 497 -28.50 -6.00 8.17
CA MET A 497 -28.34 -5.32 9.45
C MET A 497 -27.21 -4.29 9.48
N LEU A 498 -26.08 -4.57 8.83
CA LEU A 498 -24.87 -3.75 8.93
C LEU A 498 -24.75 -2.69 7.82
N ASN A 499 -25.41 -2.90 6.67
CA ASN A 499 -25.48 -1.93 5.58
C ASN A 499 -26.89 -1.78 4.97
N PRO A 500 -27.95 -1.50 5.77
CA PRO A 500 -29.33 -1.39 5.29
C PRO A 500 -29.52 -0.30 4.22
N HIS A 501 -28.70 0.74 4.25
CA HIS A 501 -28.76 1.86 3.31
C HIS A 501 -27.88 1.66 2.06
N LYS A 502 -27.26 0.49 1.89
CA LYS A 502 -26.41 0.13 0.73
C LYS A 502 -25.32 1.17 0.44
N ILE A 503 -24.67 1.69 1.48
CA ILE A 503 -23.57 2.64 1.38
C ILE A 503 -22.31 1.87 0.92
N PRO A 504 -21.69 2.19 -0.22
CA PRO A 504 -20.42 1.56 -0.60
C PRO A 504 -19.32 1.85 0.42
N GLY A 505 -18.43 0.89 0.67
CA GLY A 505 -17.36 1.02 1.66
C GLY A 505 -17.77 0.89 3.14
N ARG A 506 -19.08 0.81 3.44
CA ARG A 506 -19.60 0.62 4.81
C ARG A 506 -19.36 -0.80 5.35
N LEU A 507 -19.45 -1.83 4.51
CA LEU A 507 -19.37 -3.23 4.92
C LEU A 507 -18.29 -3.99 4.14
N THR A 508 -17.43 -4.68 4.87
CA THR A 508 -16.36 -5.54 4.33
C THR A 508 -16.59 -6.97 4.79
N LEU A 509 -16.58 -7.94 3.87
CA LEU A 509 -16.70 -9.37 4.18
C LEU A 509 -15.32 -10.01 4.05
N ILE A 510 -14.77 -10.46 5.18
CA ILE A 510 -13.41 -11.01 5.27
C ILE A 510 -13.48 -12.53 5.33
N THR A 511 -13.13 -13.23 4.25
CA THR A 511 -13.29 -14.68 4.11
C THR A 511 -12.02 -15.42 4.53
N ARG A 512 -12.15 -16.37 5.45
CA ARG A 512 -11.08 -17.22 6.01
C ARG A 512 -11.47 -18.70 5.94
N LEU A 513 -11.56 -19.21 4.72
CA LEU A 513 -12.22 -20.48 4.40
C LEU A 513 -11.25 -21.66 4.36
N GLY A 514 -9.95 -21.40 4.20
CA GLY A 514 -8.90 -22.40 4.01
C GLY A 514 -8.73 -22.77 2.54
N ALA A 515 -7.48 -22.95 2.11
CA ALA A 515 -7.12 -23.19 0.71
C ALA A 515 -7.87 -24.36 0.06
N ALA A 516 -8.12 -25.42 0.83
CA ALA A 516 -8.82 -26.62 0.36
C ALA A 516 -10.35 -26.45 0.20
N ARG A 517 -10.95 -25.36 0.71
CA ARG A 517 -12.42 -25.20 0.81
C ARG A 517 -12.95 -23.89 0.22
N VAL A 518 -12.10 -22.88 0.02
CA VAL A 518 -12.50 -21.57 -0.51
C VAL A 518 -13.24 -21.66 -1.85
N GLY A 519 -12.81 -22.54 -2.78
CA GLY A 519 -13.46 -22.72 -4.09
C GLY A 519 -14.90 -23.24 -4.03
N GLU A 520 -15.23 -24.05 -3.02
CA GLU A 520 -16.57 -24.61 -2.79
C GLU A 520 -17.44 -23.62 -1.99
N LEU A 521 -16.88 -23.05 -0.92
CA LEU A 521 -17.65 -22.29 0.06
C LEU A 521 -17.86 -20.82 -0.29
N LEU A 522 -16.94 -20.20 -1.05
CA LEU A 522 -17.04 -18.77 -1.35
C LEU A 522 -18.19 -18.41 -2.30
N PRO A 523 -18.45 -19.14 -3.41
CA PRO A 523 -19.47 -18.75 -4.38
C PRO A 523 -20.88 -18.50 -3.81
N PRO A 524 -21.48 -19.38 -2.97
CA PRO A 524 -22.82 -19.13 -2.43
C PRO A 524 -22.86 -17.96 -1.44
N LEU A 525 -21.75 -17.66 -0.75
CA LEU A 525 -21.65 -16.48 0.13
C LEU A 525 -21.56 -15.18 -0.68
N VAL A 526 -20.87 -15.20 -1.82
CA VAL A 526 -20.79 -14.05 -2.74
C VAL A 526 -22.18 -13.74 -3.33
N GLN A 527 -22.89 -14.77 -3.77
CA GLN A 527 -24.27 -14.64 -4.28
C GLN A 527 -25.23 -14.08 -3.22
N ALA A 528 -25.12 -14.50 -1.96
CA ALA A 528 -25.96 -14.02 -0.86
C ALA A 528 -25.84 -12.51 -0.58
N ALA A 529 -24.66 -11.92 -0.79
CA ALA A 529 -24.43 -10.50 -0.58
C ALA A 529 -24.70 -9.63 -1.83
N ALA A 530 -25.00 -10.22 -2.99
CA ALA A 530 -24.96 -9.55 -4.31
C ALA A 530 -25.82 -8.28 -4.44
N THR A 531 -26.83 -8.09 -3.59
CA THR A 531 -27.70 -6.90 -3.62
C THR A 531 -27.22 -5.74 -2.74
N VAL A 532 -26.11 -5.90 -2.01
CA VAL A 532 -25.53 -4.91 -1.09
C VAL A 532 -24.07 -4.66 -1.48
N PRO A 533 -23.62 -3.40 -1.64
CA PRO A 533 -22.22 -3.12 -1.93
C PRO A 533 -21.36 -3.48 -0.73
N VAL A 534 -20.49 -4.46 -0.93
CA VAL A 534 -19.53 -4.97 0.07
C VAL A 534 -18.14 -5.05 -0.52
N THR A 535 -17.12 -4.83 0.30
CA THR A 535 -15.74 -5.13 -0.07
C THR A 535 -15.42 -6.57 0.30
N TRP A 536 -15.01 -7.39 -0.67
CA TRP A 536 -14.53 -8.74 -0.40
C TRP A 536 -13.04 -8.74 -0.09
N VAL A 537 -12.64 -9.35 1.02
CA VAL A 537 -11.25 -9.41 1.48
C VAL A 537 -10.86 -10.83 1.85
N CYS A 538 -9.75 -11.33 1.31
CA CYS A 538 -9.23 -12.65 1.68
C CYS A 538 -8.42 -12.58 2.99
N ASP A 539 -8.74 -13.41 3.97
CA ASP A 539 -7.90 -13.74 5.13
C ASP A 539 -7.37 -15.17 4.96
N PRO A 540 -6.27 -15.34 4.21
CA PRO A 540 -5.67 -16.65 3.95
C PRO A 540 -4.92 -17.21 5.18
N MET A 541 -4.99 -16.55 6.33
CA MET A 541 -4.20 -16.87 7.51
C MET A 541 -4.97 -17.82 8.42
N HIS A 542 -6.16 -17.40 8.87
CA HIS A 542 -6.90 -18.12 9.89
C HIS A 542 -7.59 -19.40 9.40
N GLY A 543 -7.67 -19.61 8.08
CA GLY A 543 -8.15 -20.86 7.48
C GLY A 543 -7.12 -21.99 7.48
N ASN A 544 -5.82 -21.65 7.52
CA ASN A 544 -4.71 -22.56 7.21
C ASN A 544 -3.75 -22.82 8.39
N THR A 545 -4.20 -22.62 9.63
CA THR A 545 -3.40 -22.92 10.83
C THR A 545 -3.28 -24.42 11.04
N ARG A 546 -2.03 -24.90 11.11
CA ARG A 546 -1.62 -26.27 11.47
C ARG A 546 -0.97 -26.28 12.85
N THR A 547 -0.72 -27.47 13.39
CA THR A 547 -0.03 -27.67 14.68
C THR A 547 0.97 -28.81 14.54
N THR A 548 2.20 -28.64 15.03
CA THR A 548 3.24 -29.69 15.05
C THR A 548 2.92 -30.76 16.10
N GLU A 549 3.65 -31.87 16.08
CA GLU A 549 3.56 -32.91 17.14
C GLU A 549 3.86 -32.35 18.54
N GLU A 550 4.76 -31.37 18.64
CA GLU A 550 5.09 -30.64 19.89
C GLU A 550 4.00 -29.64 20.32
N GLY A 551 2.87 -29.53 19.61
CA GLY A 551 1.79 -28.59 19.92
C GLY A 551 2.04 -27.14 19.47
N ARG A 552 3.13 -26.85 18.74
CA ARG A 552 3.42 -25.50 18.21
C ARG A 552 2.55 -25.23 16.99
N LYS A 553 1.79 -24.13 17.00
CA LYS A 553 1.03 -23.70 15.81
C LYS A 553 1.98 -23.18 14.73
N PHE A 554 1.63 -23.42 13.47
CA PHE A 554 2.31 -22.83 12.32
C PHE A 554 1.34 -22.68 11.15
N ARG A 555 1.75 -21.96 10.10
CA ARG A 555 1.06 -21.92 8.81
C ARG A 555 2.06 -22.22 7.70
N ARG A 556 1.58 -22.70 6.56
CA ARG A 556 2.39 -22.94 5.35
C ARG A 556 2.15 -21.83 4.35
N LEU A 557 3.21 -21.25 3.80
CA LEU A 557 3.05 -20.19 2.79
C LEU A 557 2.39 -20.71 1.50
N GLU A 558 2.59 -21.98 1.17
CA GLU A 558 1.93 -22.63 0.04
C GLU A 558 0.40 -22.64 0.23
N ASP A 559 -0.09 -23.02 1.42
CA ASP A 559 -1.52 -23.02 1.74
C ASP A 559 -2.08 -21.57 1.72
N ILE A 560 -1.35 -20.61 2.33
CA ILE A 560 -1.72 -19.19 2.36
C ILE A 560 -1.85 -18.62 0.93
N THR A 561 -0.84 -18.82 0.09
CA THR A 561 -0.87 -18.29 -1.28
C THR A 561 -1.90 -18.98 -2.15
N GLU A 562 -2.22 -20.25 -1.92
CA GLU A 562 -3.27 -20.92 -2.69
C GLU A 562 -4.68 -20.46 -2.32
N GLU A 563 -4.96 -20.14 -1.05
CA GLU A 563 -6.24 -19.51 -0.69
C GLU A 563 -6.41 -18.14 -1.37
N ILE A 564 -5.34 -17.35 -1.48
CA ILE A 564 -5.34 -16.09 -2.24
C ILE A 564 -5.70 -16.36 -3.71
N ARG A 565 -4.99 -17.24 -4.41
CA ARG A 565 -5.26 -17.52 -5.83
C ARG A 565 -6.69 -18.02 -6.04
N ALA A 566 -7.16 -18.95 -5.20
CA ALA A 566 -8.50 -19.49 -5.30
C ALA A 566 -9.61 -18.45 -5.03
N PHE A 567 -9.38 -17.52 -4.08
CA PHE A 567 -10.28 -16.38 -3.84
C PHE A 567 -10.39 -15.48 -5.09
N PHE A 568 -9.26 -15.14 -5.72
CA PHE A 568 -9.26 -14.35 -6.96
C PHE A 568 -9.91 -15.09 -8.14
N ARG A 569 -9.68 -16.41 -8.29
CA ARG A 569 -10.35 -17.24 -9.31
C ARG A 569 -11.88 -17.22 -9.12
N VAL A 570 -12.39 -17.49 -7.92
CA VAL A 570 -13.84 -17.46 -7.65
C VAL A 570 -14.46 -16.09 -7.96
N HIS A 571 -13.79 -14.98 -7.60
CA HIS A 571 -14.30 -13.66 -7.94
C HIS A 571 -14.31 -13.40 -9.46
N ARG A 572 -13.31 -13.88 -10.18
CA ARG A 572 -13.22 -13.83 -11.65
C ARG A 572 -14.35 -14.61 -12.30
N ASP A 573 -14.55 -15.86 -11.90
CA ASP A 573 -15.58 -16.78 -12.42
C ASP A 573 -17.01 -16.26 -12.19
N LEU A 574 -17.22 -15.49 -11.10
CA LEU A 574 -18.49 -14.86 -10.76
C LEU A 574 -18.66 -13.43 -11.31
N GLY A 575 -17.66 -12.87 -12.01
CA GLY A 575 -17.70 -11.48 -12.50
C GLY A 575 -17.72 -10.42 -11.38
N THR A 576 -17.20 -10.75 -10.19
CA THR A 576 -17.20 -9.88 -8.99
C THR A 576 -15.80 -9.35 -8.65
N VAL A 577 -15.68 -8.55 -7.59
CA VAL A 577 -14.44 -7.85 -7.24
C VAL A 577 -13.77 -8.48 -6.02
N ALA A 578 -12.61 -9.09 -6.22
CA ALA A 578 -11.62 -9.33 -5.18
C ALA A 578 -11.06 -7.98 -4.69
N GLY A 579 -11.59 -7.47 -3.57
CA GLY A 579 -11.37 -6.10 -3.10
C GLY A 579 -10.17 -5.90 -2.17
N GLY A 580 -9.56 -6.97 -1.63
CA GLY A 580 -8.43 -6.85 -0.72
C GLY A 580 -7.86 -8.14 -0.13
N VAL A 581 -6.80 -7.99 0.68
CA VAL A 581 -6.27 -9.05 1.56
C VAL A 581 -6.08 -8.57 3.00
N HIS A 582 -6.16 -9.52 3.94
CA HIS A 582 -5.99 -9.35 5.37
C HIS A 582 -4.93 -10.35 5.86
N LEU A 583 -3.72 -9.87 6.15
CA LEU A 583 -2.57 -10.68 6.55
C LEU A 583 -2.21 -10.45 8.02
N GLU A 584 -1.79 -11.53 8.69
CA GLU A 584 -1.15 -11.45 10.01
C GLU A 584 0.36 -11.51 9.81
N ALA A 585 1.05 -10.39 10.03
CA ALA A 585 2.47 -10.22 9.73
C ALA A 585 3.20 -9.46 10.84
N ALA A 586 4.40 -9.93 11.15
CA ALA A 586 5.34 -9.28 12.04
C ALA A 586 6.21 -8.30 11.22
N GLY A 587 6.58 -7.16 11.82
CA GLY A 587 7.61 -6.29 11.22
C GLY A 587 9.02 -6.87 11.38
N GLU A 588 9.18 -7.82 12.31
CA GLU A 588 10.42 -8.47 12.69
C GLU A 588 10.64 -9.80 11.94
N ASP A 589 11.90 -10.22 11.81
CA ASP A 589 12.28 -11.44 11.07
C ASP A 589 12.00 -12.75 11.85
N VAL A 590 10.72 -13.04 12.09
CA VAL A 590 10.24 -14.21 12.85
C VAL A 590 10.25 -15.51 12.05
N THR A 591 10.21 -16.64 12.75
CA THR A 591 10.09 -17.99 12.17
C THR A 591 8.79 -18.67 12.59
N GLU A 592 7.66 -18.01 12.36
CA GLU A 592 6.34 -18.48 12.80
C GLU A 592 5.58 -19.22 11.69
N CYS A 593 5.86 -18.92 10.41
CA CYS A 593 5.33 -19.64 9.26
C CYS A 593 6.44 -20.40 8.51
N THR A 594 6.06 -21.53 7.92
CA THR A 594 6.94 -22.39 7.09
C THR A 594 6.85 -22.02 5.60
N GLY A 595 7.86 -22.42 4.84
CA GLY A 595 7.94 -22.20 3.40
C GLY A 595 8.45 -20.82 2.99
N GLY A 596 8.15 -20.46 1.75
CA GLY A 596 8.55 -19.21 1.09
C GLY A 596 10.03 -19.08 0.74
N TRP A 597 10.46 -17.89 0.35
CA TRP A 597 11.83 -17.58 -0.12
C TRP A 597 12.93 -17.91 0.90
N ARG A 598 12.62 -17.98 2.20
CA ARG A 598 13.56 -18.41 3.26
C ARG A 598 13.58 -19.92 3.49
N ARG A 599 12.66 -20.68 2.86
CA ARG A 599 12.50 -22.14 2.96
C ARG A 599 12.47 -22.65 4.42
N ILE A 600 11.74 -21.94 5.29
CA ILE A 600 11.63 -22.28 6.71
C ILE A 600 10.91 -23.63 6.86
N SER A 601 11.59 -24.63 7.44
CA SER A 601 11.00 -25.93 7.79
C SER A 601 10.31 -25.90 9.15
N GLU A 602 9.53 -26.92 9.48
CA GLU A 602 8.91 -27.05 10.81
C GLU A 602 9.97 -27.06 11.94
N ASN A 603 11.10 -27.74 11.73
CA ASN A 603 12.24 -27.71 12.65
C ASN A 603 12.85 -26.32 12.79
N GLY A 604 12.78 -25.49 11.74
CA GLY A 604 13.25 -24.10 11.75
C GLY A 604 12.35 -23.13 12.53
N LEU A 605 11.11 -23.53 12.88
CA LEU A 605 10.16 -22.65 13.59
C LEU A 605 10.70 -22.17 14.94
N GLY A 606 11.49 -23.00 15.64
CA GLY A 606 12.00 -22.67 16.97
C GLY A 606 13.07 -21.56 17.02
N ALA A 607 13.59 -21.10 15.88
CA ALA A 607 14.73 -20.17 15.85
C ALA A 607 14.38 -18.74 16.32
N ASN A 608 13.20 -18.23 15.99
CA ASN A 608 12.69 -16.91 16.38
C ASN A 608 11.15 -16.88 16.40
N TYR A 609 10.54 -17.76 17.20
CA TYR A 609 9.08 -17.79 17.41
C TYR A 609 8.70 -16.83 18.55
N GLN A 610 7.97 -15.75 18.26
CA GLN A 610 7.68 -14.69 19.25
C GLN A 610 6.20 -14.54 19.62
N THR A 611 5.28 -14.96 18.74
CA THR A 611 3.83 -14.85 18.99
C THR A 611 3.38 -15.72 20.16
N LEU A 612 2.49 -15.16 20.99
CA LEU A 612 1.75 -15.89 22.02
C LEU A 612 0.40 -16.43 21.49
N CYS A 613 0.08 -16.16 20.22
CA CYS A 613 -1.26 -16.33 19.66
C CYS A 613 -1.26 -17.24 18.42
N ASP A 614 -1.47 -16.68 17.22
CA ASP A 614 -1.37 -17.43 15.97
C ASP A 614 -0.14 -16.96 15.16
N PRO A 615 0.36 -17.78 14.22
CA PRO A 615 1.69 -17.62 13.62
C PRO A 615 1.71 -16.59 12.51
N ARG A 616 2.55 -15.56 12.61
CA ARG A 616 2.62 -14.44 11.66
C ARG A 616 3.56 -14.72 10.50
N LEU A 617 3.33 -14.06 9.37
CA LEU A 617 4.33 -13.93 8.30
C LEU A 617 5.49 -13.05 8.79
N ASN A 618 6.73 -13.37 8.40
CA ASN A 618 7.84 -12.41 8.48
C ASN A 618 7.81 -11.47 7.25
N PRO A 619 8.63 -10.41 7.20
CA PRO A 619 8.63 -9.45 6.08
C PRO A 619 8.82 -10.12 4.71
N ALA A 620 9.75 -11.07 4.56
CA ALA A 620 10.00 -11.75 3.29
C ALA A 620 8.79 -12.57 2.81
N GLN A 621 8.20 -13.37 3.70
CA GLN A 621 6.99 -14.15 3.39
C GLN A 621 5.78 -13.25 3.12
N THR A 622 5.71 -12.09 3.77
CA THR A 622 4.68 -11.07 3.51
C THR A 622 4.81 -10.52 2.10
N LEU A 623 6.01 -10.07 1.70
CA LEU A 623 6.21 -9.54 0.35
C LEU A 623 5.96 -10.62 -0.71
N GLU A 624 6.30 -11.88 -0.43
CA GLU A 624 5.98 -13.02 -1.30
C GLU A 624 4.47 -13.20 -1.51
N CYS A 625 3.66 -13.13 -0.45
CA CYS A 625 2.20 -13.11 -0.59
C CYS A 625 1.70 -11.92 -1.43
N LEU A 626 2.27 -10.73 -1.24
CA LEU A 626 1.85 -9.52 -1.97
C LEU A 626 2.24 -9.55 -3.44
N ILE A 627 3.33 -10.23 -3.81
CA ILE A 627 3.65 -10.51 -5.22
C ILE A 627 2.61 -11.46 -5.83
N VAL A 628 2.16 -12.50 -5.11
CA VAL A 628 1.05 -13.36 -5.60
C VAL A 628 -0.24 -12.55 -5.80
N VAL A 629 -0.61 -11.69 -4.84
CA VAL A 629 -1.78 -10.78 -4.97
C VAL A 629 -1.63 -9.85 -6.17
N LEU A 630 -0.44 -9.31 -6.39
CA LEU A 630 -0.14 -8.45 -7.54
C LEU A 630 -0.35 -9.16 -8.88
N HIS A 631 0.07 -10.43 -9.01
CA HIS A 631 -0.17 -11.21 -10.23
C HIS A 631 -1.67 -11.43 -10.49
N GLU A 632 -2.43 -11.84 -9.47
CA GLU A 632 -3.87 -12.05 -9.60
C GLU A 632 -4.62 -10.75 -9.95
N LEU A 633 -4.21 -9.61 -9.40
CA LEU A 633 -4.75 -8.29 -9.74
C LEU A 633 -4.45 -7.87 -11.19
N ARG A 634 -3.27 -8.23 -11.72
CA ARG A 634 -2.92 -7.99 -13.13
C ARG A 634 -3.77 -8.86 -14.06
N GLU A 635 -3.93 -10.15 -13.76
CA GLU A 635 -4.82 -11.03 -14.54
C GLU A 635 -6.26 -10.54 -14.55
N GLN A 636 -6.79 -10.14 -13.39
CA GLN A 636 -8.14 -9.56 -13.29
C GLN A 636 -8.27 -8.24 -14.07
N ALA A 637 -7.19 -7.47 -14.23
CA ALA A 637 -7.17 -6.26 -15.03
C ALA A 637 -7.08 -6.54 -16.55
N MET A 638 -6.45 -7.63 -16.97
CA MET A 638 -6.39 -8.06 -18.37
C MET A 638 -7.74 -8.64 -18.82
N ALA A 639 -8.33 -9.55 -18.04
CA ALA A 639 -9.65 -10.12 -18.35
C ALA A 639 -10.73 -9.04 -18.55
N ARG A 640 -10.74 -8.00 -17.70
CA ARG A 640 -11.65 -6.84 -17.84
C ARG A 640 -11.43 -6.00 -19.11
N LYS A 641 -10.27 -6.08 -19.77
CA LYS A 641 -10.01 -5.40 -21.05
C LYS A 641 -10.47 -6.25 -22.22
N ASP A 642 -10.28 -7.57 -22.15
CA ASP A 642 -10.69 -8.50 -23.21
C ASP A 642 -12.22 -8.58 -23.31
N ASP A 643 -12.93 -8.55 -22.17
CA ASP A 643 -14.39 -8.33 -22.12
C ASP A 643 -14.83 -6.96 -22.70
N GLY A 644 -13.90 -6.00 -22.77
CA GLY A 644 -14.11 -4.59 -23.11
C GLY A 644 -14.19 -4.29 -24.61
N GLU A 645 -13.61 -5.11 -25.50
CA GLU A 645 -13.82 -4.98 -26.95
C GLU A 645 -15.21 -5.51 -27.40
N GLY A 646 -15.99 -6.09 -26.47
CA GLY A 646 -17.25 -6.77 -26.76
C GLY A 646 -18.54 -6.17 -26.21
N ARG A 647 -18.53 -5.13 -25.35
CA ARG A 647 -19.76 -4.45 -24.87
C ARG A 647 -19.50 -3.12 -24.14
N ALA A 648 -19.78 -2.00 -24.81
CA ALA A 648 -19.94 -0.72 -24.12
C ALA A 648 -21.23 -0.72 -23.28
N LEU A 649 -21.15 -0.47 -21.97
CA LEU A 649 -22.33 -0.25 -21.14
C LEU A 649 -23.12 0.96 -21.66
N ARG A 650 -24.39 0.75 -22.02
CA ARG A 650 -25.31 1.86 -22.27
C ARG A 650 -25.78 2.43 -20.93
N ILE A 651 -25.25 3.61 -20.60
CA ILE A 651 -25.69 4.41 -19.46
C ILE A 651 -26.88 5.26 -19.91
N ASN A 652 -27.96 5.32 -19.13
CA ASN A 652 -29.09 6.19 -19.45
C ASN A 652 -28.77 7.68 -19.15
N THR A 653 -29.63 8.60 -19.58
CA THR A 653 -29.44 10.06 -19.38
C THR A 653 -29.34 10.51 -17.92
N ASN A 654 -29.63 9.62 -16.97
CA ASN A 654 -29.60 9.87 -15.53
C ASN A 654 -28.42 9.17 -14.83
N GLY A 655 -27.48 8.58 -15.57
CA GLY A 655 -26.23 8.03 -15.04
C GLY A 655 -26.30 6.60 -14.49
N TRP A 656 -27.40 5.87 -14.71
CA TRP A 656 -27.57 4.51 -14.14
C TRP A 656 -27.38 3.40 -15.19
N PRO A 657 -26.77 2.25 -14.82
CA PRO A 657 -26.79 1.04 -15.62
C PRO A 657 -28.21 0.46 -15.69
N THR A 658 -28.62 -0.01 -16.86
CA THR A 658 -29.87 -0.78 -17.04
C THR A 658 -29.56 -2.28 -17.15
N PRO A 659 -30.35 -3.17 -16.53
CA PRO A 659 -30.26 -4.61 -16.79
C PRO A 659 -30.57 -4.91 -18.26
N ASN A 660 -29.96 -5.96 -18.82
CA ASN A 660 -30.40 -6.51 -20.10
C ASN A 660 -31.68 -7.33 -19.87
N ASP A 661 -32.74 -7.03 -20.61
CA ASP A 661 -33.80 -7.99 -20.85
C ASP A 661 -33.27 -9.06 -21.82
N HIS A 662 -33.15 -10.31 -21.35
CA HIS A 662 -33.46 -11.59 -22.02
C HIS A 662 -32.94 -12.78 -21.20
#